data_AF-N4WYZ0-F1
#
_entry.id   AF-N4WYZ0-F1
#
_cell.length_a   1.000
_cell.length_b   1.000
_cell.length_c   1.000
_cell.angle_alpha   90.00
_cell.angle_beta   90.00
_cell.angle_gamma   90.00
#
_symmetry.space_group_name_H-M   'P 1'
#
loop_
_entity.id
_entity.type
_entity.pdbx_description
1 polymer ?
#
loop_
_entity_poly.entity_id
_entity_poly.type
_entity_poly.pdbx_seq_one_letter_code
_entity_poly.pdbx_strand_id
1 'polypeptide(L)'
;MPKILGYTPDWLSRPNPGYHLFAPKHTDGKGVVARRAEPGSQRTIATRGSEIFVAVGNEIRWADLVNLKEEAQPAYRTLRVSIPLPITRLTISPEEDYLAVSTSHTVHVIHLPDPSLLEGGEEGPLKPKTFQLGPTVHVLEESSVATVLWHPLGYHGRCLVTITKAGVVRLWEINRADRSTFSEPALSIDLPKLANATSDQDDLSASKFGASKGFSPDSVELEVASACFGDFPEQEGVHGWAPMTLWIATVSGDVYALCPLLPSKWQLVESPGSYTFLETLTSSININYTETSEDETVPKDELKTAEKQVSWLSDILYEEPFIEERQQGDTVKVFARPTSAPAVPLLQGPFIMAPEVDDFELSDMIVFSLKTLSESEDEETAAEGLPTAVVCLLTDTSMVHVCLDLQGIVGRWLPSPEDEIDVAERHEHELLIVETIALVKDEVSSFNQSITPDVHTDFSFFVSHATGVFYISLEPWIRKVEVELSQSQTQGSAFRLKRVLESASTSVDQCLQRRTTGNVADQEVTAAVVIEDGNVGYLLLTSVNGEPQAALLDAPEDGLPTQEELAEYMAIAGPHKEVREAWQPPKELYDSFDLFKSIHIPARHRGTLQDEIRLSPANLSLLMDVHRALSAQTSKLQHAVSDLFNRATRLQEEFRDQIYRTSEIAANIEDVTYNGQASSVDGSNYESLKIDDRMERVKARQEQINARYEALRRKMVNIGSSQLSEKESSWIEELQTMESAVDPSSKTLTDDVDGSERPAWQRLERIKQVHQEQAKQIEEATKSAKRGENEGARSNGVKIASYSRKAENEQVQELIQRNNVLVEAATDRLRRLGVNVPVEAGS
;
A
#
# COMPACT_ATOMS: atom_id res chain seq x y z
N MET A 1 -3.08 11.78 1.40
CA MET A 1 -4.18 10.82 1.20
C MET A 1 -4.15 10.34 -0.23
N PRO A 2 -4.16 9.03 -0.46
CA PRO A 2 -4.15 8.48 -1.80
C PRO A 2 -5.48 8.80 -2.50
N LYS A 3 -5.41 9.25 -3.76
CA LYS A 3 -6.61 9.49 -4.56
C LYS A 3 -7.14 8.17 -5.10
N ILE A 4 -8.45 7.99 -5.11
CA ILE A 4 -9.06 6.82 -5.75
C ILE A 4 -9.01 7.03 -7.27
N LEU A 5 -8.28 6.16 -7.98
CA LEU A 5 -8.14 6.17 -9.43
C LEU A 5 -9.27 5.40 -10.12
N GLY A 6 -9.76 4.33 -9.47
CA GLY A 6 -10.76 3.44 -10.03
C GLY A 6 -11.30 2.47 -8.98
N TYR A 7 -12.51 1.95 -9.22
CA TYR A 7 -13.11 0.89 -8.41
C TYR A 7 -13.13 -0.42 -9.19
N THR A 8 -12.94 -1.53 -8.48
CA THR A 8 -12.94 -2.93 -8.90
C THR A 8 -12.63 -3.12 -10.39
N PRO A 9 -11.36 -3.36 -10.76
CA PRO A 9 -10.97 -3.56 -12.15
C PRO A 9 -11.85 -4.57 -12.88
N ASP A 10 -12.06 -4.37 -14.18
CA ASP A 10 -12.91 -5.24 -15.00
C ASP A 10 -12.47 -6.71 -14.93
N TRP A 11 -11.16 -6.99 -14.90
CA TRP A 11 -10.60 -8.35 -14.81
C TRP A 11 -10.86 -9.06 -13.46
N LEU A 12 -11.25 -8.33 -12.41
CA LEU A 12 -11.78 -8.88 -11.14
C LEU A 12 -13.31 -8.93 -11.09
N SER A 13 -13.99 -8.34 -12.06
CA SER A 13 -15.45 -8.30 -12.15
C SER A 13 -16.01 -9.50 -12.93
N ARG A 14 -17.31 -9.78 -12.78
CA ARG A 14 -17.97 -10.83 -13.59
C ARG A 14 -18.01 -10.44 -15.07
N PRO A 15 -17.81 -11.39 -16.00
CA PRO A 15 -17.63 -12.84 -15.82
C PRO A 15 -16.16 -13.29 -15.82
N ASN A 16 -15.21 -12.39 -15.55
CA ASN A 16 -13.79 -12.67 -15.73
C ASN A 16 -13.28 -13.68 -14.69
N PRO A 17 -12.22 -14.43 -15.01
CA PRO A 17 -11.73 -15.49 -14.14
C PRO A 17 -11.21 -14.98 -12.79
N GLY A 18 -10.80 -13.71 -12.70
CA GLY A 18 -10.43 -13.08 -11.42
C GLY A 18 -11.60 -13.04 -10.42
N TYR A 19 -12.84 -12.90 -10.89
CA TYR A 19 -14.03 -13.00 -10.02
C TYR A 19 -14.20 -14.42 -9.45
N HIS A 20 -13.94 -15.44 -10.28
CA HIS A 20 -14.06 -16.84 -9.88
C HIS A 20 -13.07 -17.23 -8.79
N LEU A 21 -12.04 -16.42 -8.53
CA LEU A 21 -11.15 -16.61 -7.38
C LEU A 21 -11.88 -16.49 -6.04
N PHE A 22 -12.86 -15.58 -5.94
CA PHE A 22 -13.61 -15.31 -4.70
C PHE A 22 -14.93 -16.05 -4.63
N ALA A 23 -15.52 -16.36 -5.79
CA ALA A 23 -16.86 -16.94 -5.87
C ALA A 23 -16.99 -18.27 -5.10
N PRO A 24 -18.01 -18.44 -4.24
CA PRO A 24 -18.21 -19.69 -3.51
C PRO A 24 -18.52 -20.84 -4.48
N LYS A 25 -17.98 -22.04 -4.20
CA LYS A 25 -18.41 -23.25 -4.93
C LYS A 25 -19.80 -23.66 -4.45
N HIS A 26 -20.73 -23.91 -5.37
CA HIS A 26 -21.97 -24.62 -5.05
C HIS A 26 -21.63 -26.05 -4.61
N THR A 27 -21.59 -26.30 -3.31
CA THR A 27 -21.30 -27.64 -2.78
C THR A 27 -22.53 -28.55 -2.90
N ASP A 28 -22.33 -29.75 -3.44
CA ASP A 28 -23.32 -30.82 -3.47
C ASP A 28 -23.72 -31.20 -2.04
N GLY A 29 -25.03 -31.20 -1.77
CA GLY A 29 -25.58 -31.39 -0.44
C GLY A 29 -25.03 -32.61 0.30
N LYS A 30 -24.30 -32.33 1.40
CA LYS A 30 -24.20 -33.09 2.68
C LYS A 30 -23.18 -32.43 3.62
N GLY A 31 -23.03 -31.11 3.56
CA GLY A 31 -22.29 -30.38 4.59
C GLY A 31 -23.08 -30.42 5.89
N VAL A 32 -22.45 -30.89 6.96
CA VAL A 32 -22.86 -30.60 8.35
C VAL A 32 -23.33 -29.15 8.38
N VAL A 33 -24.53 -28.90 8.90
CA VAL A 33 -25.04 -27.54 9.16
C VAL A 33 -23.85 -26.73 9.66
N ALA A 34 -23.38 -25.76 8.87
CA ALA A 34 -22.32 -24.88 9.30
C ALA A 34 -22.81 -24.31 10.62
N ARG A 35 -22.20 -24.75 11.74
CA ARG A 35 -22.42 -24.09 13.02
C ARG A 35 -22.15 -22.62 12.74
N ARG A 36 -23.07 -21.74 13.20
CA ARG A 36 -22.93 -20.29 13.07
C ARG A 36 -21.45 -19.94 13.23
N ALA A 37 -20.87 -19.28 12.23
CA ALA A 37 -19.53 -18.74 12.36
C ALA A 37 -19.50 -17.94 13.66
N GLU A 38 -18.56 -18.25 14.54
CA GLU A 38 -18.39 -17.43 15.73
C GLU A 38 -18.05 -16.01 15.25
N PRO A 39 -18.66 -14.97 15.84
CA PRO A 39 -18.37 -13.60 15.47
C PRO A 39 -16.88 -13.31 15.67
N GLY A 40 -16.27 -12.61 14.71
CA GLY A 40 -14.86 -12.27 14.73
C GLY A 40 -14.32 -11.88 13.36
N SER A 41 -13.21 -11.13 13.35
CA SER A 41 -12.53 -10.66 12.14
C SER A 41 -12.18 -11.82 11.19
N GLN A 42 -12.54 -11.71 9.91
CA GLN A 42 -12.14 -12.66 8.86
C GLN A 42 -10.94 -12.10 8.09
N ARG A 43 -9.80 -12.79 8.08
CA ARG A 43 -8.61 -12.42 7.30
C ARG A 43 -8.34 -13.49 6.23
N THR A 44 -9.25 -13.63 5.26
CA THR A 44 -9.26 -14.77 4.30
C THR A 44 -8.45 -14.52 3.02
N ILE A 45 -7.76 -13.38 2.93
CA ILE A 45 -6.88 -13.01 1.81
C ILE A 45 -5.47 -12.81 2.36
N ALA A 46 -4.47 -13.39 1.72
CA ALA A 46 -3.05 -13.14 1.99
C ALA A 46 -2.31 -12.93 0.68
N THR A 47 -1.17 -12.23 0.72
CA THR A 47 -0.45 -11.76 -0.47
C THR A 47 1.03 -12.10 -0.37
N ARG A 48 1.68 -12.24 -1.52
CA ARG A 48 3.12 -12.46 -1.71
C ARG A 48 3.54 -11.67 -2.96
N GLY A 49 4.05 -10.46 -2.80
CA GLY A 49 4.18 -9.51 -3.91
C GLY A 49 2.87 -9.38 -4.70
N SER A 50 2.88 -9.72 -5.99
CA SER A 50 1.70 -9.72 -6.87
C SER A 50 0.80 -10.96 -6.75
N GLU A 51 1.24 -12.00 -6.05
CA GLU A 51 0.46 -13.22 -5.85
C GLU A 51 -0.54 -13.08 -4.70
N ILE A 52 -1.69 -13.72 -4.85
CA ILE A 52 -2.77 -13.70 -3.87
C ILE A 52 -3.26 -15.10 -3.53
N PHE A 53 -3.54 -15.31 -2.25
CA PHE A 53 -4.10 -16.52 -1.68
C PHE A 53 -5.46 -16.19 -1.07
N VAL A 54 -6.52 -16.76 -1.62
CA VAL A 54 -7.90 -16.51 -1.18
C VAL A 54 -8.51 -17.79 -0.62
N ALA A 55 -8.92 -17.74 0.64
CA ALA A 55 -9.63 -18.82 1.29
C ALA A 55 -11.14 -18.77 0.96
N VAL A 56 -11.65 -19.87 0.41
CA VAL A 56 -13.08 -20.03 0.08
C VAL A 56 -13.59 -21.30 0.78
N GLY A 57 -14.18 -21.13 1.96
CA GLY A 57 -14.57 -22.22 2.83
C GLY A 57 -13.35 -22.96 3.38
N ASN A 58 -13.10 -24.19 2.89
CA ASN A 58 -11.98 -25.04 3.33
C ASN A 58 -10.89 -25.18 2.25
N GLU A 59 -11.03 -24.50 1.11
CA GLU A 59 -10.06 -24.52 0.02
C GLU A 59 -9.32 -23.18 -0.06
N ILE A 60 -8.07 -23.22 -0.49
CA ILE A 60 -7.27 -22.01 -0.79
C ILE A 60 -7.07 -21.96 -2.29
N ARG A 61 -7.36 -20.82 -2.89
CA ARG A 61 -7.12 -20.56 -4.30
C ARG A 61 -5.98 -19.56 -4.42
N TRP A 62 -5.06 -19.85 -5.33
CA TRP A 62 -3.81 -19.13 -5.53
C TRP A 62 -3.76 -18.61 -6.97
N ALA A 63 -3.50 -17.33 -7.13
CA ALA A 63 -3.39 -16.66 -8.41
C ALA A 63 -2.34 -15.56 -8.35
N ASP A 64 -1.85 -15.14 -9.50
CA ASP A 64 -1.03 -13.93 -9.64
C ASP A 64 -1.88 -12.85 -10.31
N LEU A 65 -1.92 -11.66 -9.70
CA LEU A 65 -2.72 -10.54 -10.19
C LEU A 65 -2.22 -10.01 -11.53
N VAL A 66 -0.92 -10.09 -11.79
CA VAL A 66 -0.34 -9.69 -13.09
C VAL A 66 -0.88 -10.61 -14.18
N ASN A 67 -0.79 -11.92 -13.96
CA ASN A 67 -1.34 -12.93 -14.87
C ASN A 67 -2.85 -12.77 -15.06
N LEU A 68 -3.60 -12.44 -14.00
CA LEU A 68 -5.05 -12.18 -14.10
C LEU A 68 -5.38 -10.93 -14.92
N LYS A 69 -4.57 -9.87 -14.78
CA LYS A 69 -4.70 -8.62 -15.54
C LYS A 69 -4.37 -8.81 -17.02
N GLU A 70 -3.41 -9.68 -17.34
CA GLU A 70 -3.04 -10.05 -18.72
C GLU A 70 -3.91 -11.15 -19.33
N GLU A 71 -4.93 -11.64 -18.60
CA GLU A 71 -5.81 -12.75 -19.01
C GLU A 71 -5.06 -14.06 -19.34
N ALA A 72 -3.91 -14.28 -18.68
CA ALA A 72 -3.09 -15.48 -18.85
C ALA A 72 -3.77 -16.73 -18.25
N GLN A 73 -3.49 -17.90 -18.83
CA GLN A 73 -3.98 -19.20 -18.35
C GLN A 73 -2.84 -20.03 -17.75
N PRO A 74 -3.04 -20.74 -16.62
CA PRO A 74 -4.26 -20.81 -15.82
C PRO A 74 -4.51 -19.55 -14.99
N ALA A 75 -5.75 -19.06 -14.97
CA ALA A 75 -6.09 -17.85 -14.22
C ALA A 75 -5.94 -17.99 -12.70
N TYR A 76 -6.19 -19.18 -12.15
CA TYR A 76 -5.89 -19.52 -10.76
C TYR A 76 -5.71 -21.02 -10.58
N ARG A 77 -5.02 -21.43 -9.52
CA ARG A 77 -4.89 -22.82 -9.08
C ARG A 77 -5.54 -23.02 -7.72
N THR A 78 -6.07 -24.22 -7.47
CA THR A 78 -6.61 -24.58 -6.15
C THR A 78 -5.59 -25.40 -5.38
N LEU A 79 -5.22 -24.93 -4.18
CA LEU A 79 -4.43 -25.69 -3.22
C LEU A 79 -5.37 -26.61 -2.43
N ARG A 80 -5.26 -27.93 -2.67
CA ARG A 80 -6.02 -28.95 -1.93
C ARG A 80 -5.33 -29.24 -0.61
N VAL A 81 -5.90 -28.67 0.45
CA VAL A 81 -5.43 -28.80 1.82
C VAL A 81 -6.51 -29.51 2.65
N SER A 82 -6.10 -30.45 3.50
CA SER A 82 -7.02 -31.19 4.38
C SER A 82 -7.33 -30.38 5.64
N ILE A 83 -8.18 -29.36 5.53
CA ILE A 83 -8.58 -28.51 6.65
C ILE A 83 -10.00 -28.89 7.11
N PRO A 84 -10.20 -29.23 8.40
CA PRO A 84 -11.47 -29.78 8.87
C PRO A 84 -12.58 -28.72 9.00
N LEU A 85 -12.22 -27.45 9.16
CA LEU A 85 -13.11 -26.34 9.45
C LEU A 85 -12.94 -25.23 8.40
N PRO A 86 -13.92 -24.32 8.26
CA PRO A 86 -13.75 -23.14 7.40
C PRO A 86 -12.57 -22.30 7.88
N ILE A 87 -11.78 -21.84 6.92
CA ILE A 87 -10.61 -20.99 7.14
C ILE A 87 -11.10 -19.59 7.52
N THR A 88 -10.54 -19.04 8.59
CA THR A 88 -10.89 -17.70 9.08
C THR A 88 -9.74 -16.71 8.90
N ARG A 89 -8.47 -17.17 9.00
CA ARG A 89 -7.30 -16.30 8.80
C ARG A 89 -6.18 -16.97 8.00
N LEU A 90 -5.55 -16.19 7.14
CA LEU A 90 -4.34 -16.49 6.40
C LEU A 90 -3.26 -15.48 6.77
N THR A 91 -2.06 -15.93 7.13
CA THR A 91 -0.91 -15.06 7.40
C THR A 91 0.35 -15.64 6.77
N ILE A 92 1.03 -14.85 5.94
CA ILE A 92 2.25 -15.25 5.26
C ILE A 92 3.48 -15.03 6.17
N SER A 93 4.51 -15.90 6.06
CA SER A 93 5.77 -15.69 6.76
C SER A 93 6.52 -14.48 6.20
N PRO A 94 7.40 -13.83 6.99
CA PRO A 94 8.22 -12.70 6.52
C PRO A 94 9.09 -13.03 5.30
N GLU A 95 9.59 -14.27 5.20
CA GLU A 95 10.36 -14.76 4.05
C GLU A 95 9.49 -15.32 2.91
N GLU A 96 8.16 -15.20 3.03
CA GLU A 96 7.18 -15.60 2.01
C GLU A 96 7.23 -17.08 1.56
N ASP A 97 7.77 -17.96 2.41
CA ASP A 97 7.96 -19.39 2.17
C ASP A 97 6.90 -20.29 2.84
N TYR A 98 6.22 -19.79 3.87
CA TYR A 98 5.13 -20.47 4.56
C TYR A 98 3.86 -19.63 4.62
N LEU A 99 2.73 -20.32 4.63
CA LEU A 99 1.43 -19.75 4.86
C LEU A 99 0.82 -20.42 6.11
N ALA A 100 0.61 -19.64 7.16
CA ALA A 100 -0.14 -20.07 8.32
C ALA A 100 -1.64 -19.91 8.03
N VAL A 101 -2.37 -21.00 8.22
CA VAL A 101 -3.80 -21.12 7.94
C VAL A 101 -4.51 -21.49 9.22
N SER A 102 -5.30 -20.55 9.73
CA SER A 102 -6.10 -20.76 10.93
C SER A 102 -7.58 -20.87 10.60
N THR A 103 -8.24 -21.69 11.40
CA THR A 103 -9.69 -21.81 11.49
C THR A 103 -10.11 -21.24 12.86
N SER A 104 -11.33 -21.46 13.31
CA SER A 104 -11.72 -21.05 14.68
C SER A 104 -10.86 -21.69 15.78
N HIS A 105 -10.39 -22.93 15.60
CA HIS A 105 -9.66 -23.68 16.66
C HIS A 105 -8.39 -24.39 16.20
N THR A 106 -8.25 -24.69 14.91
CA THR A 106 -7.11 -25.44 14.36
C THR A 106 -6.19 -24.52 13.55
N VAL A 107 -4.88 -24.76 13.63
CA VAL A 107 -3.84 -24.04 12.89
C VAL A 107 -3.04 -25.03 12.05
N HIS A 108 -2.78 -24.67 10.79
CA HIS A 108 -2.01 -25.45 9.85
C HIS A 108 -0.95 -24.56 9.20
N VAL A 109 0.23 -25.12 8.94
CA VAL A 109 1.31 -24.44 8.22
C VAL A 109 1.50 -25.12 6.88
N ILE A 110 1.34 -24.35 5.80
CA ILE A 110 1.53 -24.79 4.43
C ILE A 110 2.88 -24.28 3.95
N HIS A 111 3.69 -25.16 3.37
CA HIS A 111 4.85 -24.71 2.60
C HIS A 111 4.40 -24.24 1.23
N LEU A 112 4.65 -22.97 0.92
CA LEU A 112 4.19 -22.37 -0.32
C LEU A 112 4.89 -22.99 -1.54
N PRO A 113 4.15 -23.21 -2.64
CA PRO A 113 4.73 -23.64 -3.90
C PRO A 113 5.55 -22.53 -4.57
N ASP A 114 6.44 -22.94 -5.47
CA ASP A 114 7.24 -22.05 -6.30
C ASP A 114 6.33 -21.31 -7.32
N PRO A 115 6.45 -19.98 -7.46
CA PRO A 115 5.71 -19.14 -8.41
C PRO A 115 5.65 -19.69 -9.85
N SER A 116 6.74 -20.32 -10.32
CA SER A 116 6.83 -20.91 -11.66
C SER A 116 5.73 -21.94 -11.96
N LEU A 117 5.11 -22.50 -10.93
CA LEU A 117 3.98 -23.39 -11.09
C LEU A 117 2.73 -22.67 -11.61
N LEU A 118 2.57 -21.35 -11.44
CA LEU A 118 1.46 -20.61 -12.05
C LEU A 118 1.61 -20.46 -13.57
N GLU A 119 2.84 -20.43 -14.10
CA GLU A 119 3.11 -20.30 -15.53
C GLU A 119 2.92 -21.62 -16.31
N GLY A 120 3.04 -22.77 -15.62
CA GLY A 120 2.89 -24.09 -16.23
C GLY A 120 1.44 -24.42 -16.58
N GLY A 121 1.15 -24.85 -17.81
CA GLY A 121 -0.19 -25.22 -18.29
C GLY A 121 -0.86 -26.46 -17.63
N GLU A 122 -0.43 -26.90 -16.45
CA GLU A 122 -1.14 -27.92 -15.68
C GLU A 122 -2.27 -27.29 -14.83
N GLU A 123 -3.52 -27.37 -15.27
CA GLU A 123 -4.68 -26.81 -14.56
C GLU A 123 -5.14 -27.61 -13.31
N GLY A 124 -4.33 -28.56 -12.85
CA GLY A 124 -4.68 -29.47 -11.76
C GLY A 124 -4.62 -28.84 -10.37
N PRO A 125 -5.43 -29.32 -9.40
CA PRO A 125 -5.30 -28.90 -8.01
C PRO A 125 -3.97 -29.37 -7.42
N LEU A 126 -3.21 -28.44 -6.84
CA LEU A 126 -1.92 -28.72 -6.22
C LEU A 126 -2.13 -29.22 -4.79
N LYS A 127 -1.31 -30.17 -4.35
CA LYS A 127 -1.29 -30.66 -2.96
C LYS A 127 0.01 -30.22 -2.29
N PRO A 128 0.09 -29.00 -1.75
CA PRO A 128 1.28 -28.55 -1.04
C PRO A 128 1.48 -29.34 0.26
N LYS A 129 2.73 -29.42 0.73
CA LYS A 129 3.03 -30.01 2.04
C LYS A 129 2.39 -29.14 3.13
N THR A 130 1.55 -29.78 3.93
CA THR A 130 0.80 -29.13 5.01
C THR A 130 1.08 -29.86 6.31
N PHE A 131 1.30 -29.11 7.38
CA PHE A 131 1.56 -29.61 8.71
C PHE A 131 0.51 -29.03 9.66
N GLN A 132 -0.14 -29.88 10.46
CA GLN A 132 -1.03 -29.41 11.53
C GLN A 132 -0.16 -28.96 12.72
N LEU A 133 -0.38 -27.74 13.19
CA LEU A 133 0.33 -27.17 14.32
C LEU A 133 -0.39 -27.52 15.62
N GLY A 134 0.34 -28.04 16.60
CA GLY A 134 -0.17 -28.46 17.90
C GLY A 134 -1.36 -29.41 17.80
N PRO A 135 -1.21 -30.68 17.38
CA PRO A 135 -2.32 -31.62 17.23
C PRO A 135 -3.13 -31.89 18.51
N THR A 136 -2.56 -31.58 19.68
CA THR A 136 -3.19 -31.65 21.00
C THR A 136 -3.46 -30.27 21.62
N VAL A 137 -3.06 -29.19 20.95
CA VAL A 137 -3.17 -27.81 21.45
C VAL A 137 -4.25 -27.05 20.69
N HIS A 138 -4.17 -27.04 19.36
CA HIS A 138 -5.11 -26.36 18.48
C HIS A 138 -6.15 -27.36 17.98
N VAL A 139 -7.11 -27.67 18.88
CA VAL A 139 -8.16 -28.67 18.67
C VAL A 139 -9.52 -28.09 19.11
N LEU A 140 -10.61 -28.63 18.58
CA LEU A 140 -11.98 -28.20 18.87
C LEU A 140 -12.40 -28.28 20.35
N GLU A 141 -11.70 -29.08 21.16
CA GLU A 141 -11.98 -29.25 22.60
C GLU A 141 -11.26 -28.19 23.46
N GLU A 142 -10.29 -27.48 22.86
CA GLU A 142 -9.53 -26.41 23.50
C GLU A 142 -10.05 -25.02 23.12
N SER A 143 -9.43 -23.97 23.68
CA SER A 143 -9.83 -22.58 23.41
C SER A 143 -9.62 -22.21 21.94
N SER A 144 -10.51 -21.38 21.39
CA SER A 144 -10.41 -20.87 20.02
C SER A 144 -9.21 -19.95 19.84
N VAL A 145 -8.76 -19.84 18.59
CA VAL A 145 -7.60 -19.02 18.21
C VAL A 145 -8.04 -17.57 17.99
N ALA A 146 -7.48 -16.66 18.78
CA ALA A 146 -7.70 -15.22 18.65
C ALA A 146 -6.81 -14.66 17.54
N THR A 147 -5.50 -14.85 17.65
CA THR A 147 -4.51 -14.25 16.73
C THR A 147 -3.41 -15.23 16.36
N VAL A 148 -2.92 -15.14 15.13
CA VAL A 148 -1.76 -15.88 14.62
C VAL A 148 -0.84 -14.90 13.91
N LEU A 149 0.37 -14.73 14.43
CA LEU A 149 1.36 -13.76 13.94
C LEU A 149 2.70 -14.46 13.70
N TRP A 150 3.52 -13.91 12.83
CA TRP A 150 4.93 -14.31 12.74
C TRP A 150 5.77 -13.37 13.61
N HIS A 151 6.75 -13.92 14.31
CA HIS A 151 7.66 -13.12 15.13
C HIS A 151 8.57 -12.29 14.22
N PRO A 152 8.67 -10.95 14.38
CA PRO A 152 9.49 -10.09 13.52
C PRO A 152 10.95 -10.52 13.46
N LEU A 153 11.53 -10.86 14.61
CA LEU A 153 12.91 -11.33 14.75
C LEU A 153 13.08 -12.86 14.60
N GLY A 154 12.09 -13.59 14.10
CA GLY A 154 12.15 -15.05 14.01
C GLY A 154 13.26 -15.56 13.09
N TYR A 155 14.01 -16.57 13.51
CA TYR A 155 15.04 -17.20 12.65
C TYR A 155 14.43 -17.71 11.32
N HIS A 156 14.95 -17.25 10.19
CA HIS A 156 14.40 -17.40 8.83
C HIS A 156 12.91 -17.05 8.69
N GLY A 157 12.36 -16.17 9.53
CA GLY A 157 10.92 -15.89 9.55
C GLY A 157 10.06 -17.12 9.89
N ARG A 158 10.62 -18.12 10.59
CA ARG A 158 9.95 -19.41 10.89
C ARG A 158 9.41 -19.52 12.31
N CYS A 159 9.42 -18.42 13.06
CA CYS A 159 8.81 -18.40 14.39
C CYS A 159 7.38 -17.90 14.29
N LEU A 160 6.41 -18.78 14.53
CA LEU A 160 4.99 -18.46 14.57
C LEU A 160 4.54 -18.28 16.01
N VAL A 161 3.78 -17.23 16.28
CA VAL A 161 3.14 -16.96 17.57
C VAL A 161 1.65 -17.23 17.45
N THR A 162 1.11 -18.12 18.29
CA THR A 162 -0.33 -18.36 18.37
C THR A 162 -0.87 -17.91 19.71
N ILE A 163 -2.01 -17.22 19.67
CA ILE A 163 -2.67 -16.69 20.87
C ILE A 163 -4.11 -17.16 20.85
N THR A 164 -4.54 -17.82 21.94
CA THR A 164 -5.92 -18.28 22.11
C THR A 164 -6.76 -17.25 22.85
N LYS A 165 -8.08 -17.29 22.67
CA LYS A 165 -9.01 -16.42 23.40
C LYS A 165 -8.86 -16.53 24.92
N ALA A 166 -8.51 -17.71 25.45
CA ALA A 166 -8.27 -17.91 26.89
C ALA A 166 -6.94 -17.30 27.41
N GLY A 167 -6.29 -16.41 26.66
CA GLY A 167 -5.06 -15.75 27.11
C GLY A 167 -3.85 -16.68 27.19
N VAL A 168 -3.63 -17.52 26.17
CA VAL A 168 -2.44 -18.39 26.12
C VAL A 168 -1.62 -18.09 24.88
N VAL A 169 -0.38 -17.64 25.09
CA VAL A 169 0.60 -17.28 24.06
C VAL A 169 1.59 -18.42 23.86
N ARG A 170 1.82 -18.84 22.61
CA ARG A 170 2.76 -19.91 22.27
C ARG A 170 3.66 -19.54 21.11
N LEU A 171 4.97 -19.79 21.24
CA LEU A 171 5.96 -19.63 20.18
C LEU A 171 6.28 -20.99 19.58
N TRP A 172 6.21 -21.08 18.26
CA TRP A 172 6.48 -22.28 17.47
C TRP A 172 7.63 -22.01 16.52
N GLU A 173 8.77 -22.66 16.76
CA GLU A 173 9.96 -22.52 15.91
C GLU A 173 9.97 -23.59 14.84
N ILE A 174 9.40 -23.27 13.70
CA ILE A 174 9.03 -24.25 12.68
C ILE A 174 10.28 -24.74 11.92
N ASN A 175 10.50 -26.05 11.97
CA ASN A 175 11.56 -26.69 11.20
C ASN A 175 11.04 -27.91 10.42
N ARG A 176 11.10 -27.86 9.09
CA ARG A 176 10.68 -28.98 8.22
C ARG A 176 11.44 -30.27 8.45
N ALA A 177 12.71 -30.21 8.89
CA ALA A 177 13.51 -31.39 9.17
C ALA A 177 13.09 -32.07 10.48
N ASP A 178 12.53 -31.31 11.42
CA ASP A 178 12.14 -31.78 12.75
C ASP A 178 10.64 -31.63 12.96
N ARG A 179 9.91 -32.75 12.83
CA ARG A 179 8.45 -32.76 13.00
C ARG A 179 8.00 -32.42 14.41
N SER A 180 8.86 -32.54 15.43
CA SER A 180 8.50 -32.24 16.81
C SER A 180 8.16 -30.76 17.02
N THR A 181 8.79 -29.88 16.22
CA THR A 181 8.54 -28.43 16.21
C THR A 181 7.11 -28.06 15.83
N PHE A 182 6.38 -28.94 15.14
CA PHE A 182 4.97 -28.74 14.82
C PHE A 182 4.04 -29.30 15.90
N SER A 183 4.52 -30.20 16.75
CA SER A 183 3.70 -30.81 17.82
C SER A 183 3.78 -30.07 19.14
N GLU A 184 4.96 -29.56 19.50
CA GLU A 184 5.22 -28.91 20.78
C GLU A 184 5.77 -27.50 20.56
N PRO A 185 5.26 -26.48 21.28
CA PRO A 185 5.79 -25.12 21.19
C PRO A 185 7.14 -25.01 21.91
N ALA A 186 8.00 -24.11 21.43
CA ALA A 186 9.28 -23.79 22.06
C ALA A 186 9.09 -22.99 23.37
N LEU A 187 8.06 -22.15 23.43
CA LEU A 187 7.66 -21.40 24.63
C LEU A 187 6.13 -21.39 24.72
N SER A 188 5.59 -21.57 25.93
CA SER A 188 4.16 -21.49 26.20
C SER A 188 3.94 -20.69 27.46
N ILE A 189 3.11 -19.65 27.36
CA ILE A 189 2.82 -18.68 28.42
C ILE A 189 1.32 -18.63 28.63
N ASP A 190 0.87 -18.85 29.85
CA ASP A 190 -0.52 -18.75 30.30
C ASP A 190 -0.70 -17.39 31.01
N LEU A 191 -1.35 -16.43 30.34
CA LEU A 191 -1.48 -15.05 30.84
C LEU A 191 -2.25 -14.99 32.16
N PRO A 192 -3.37 -15.70 32.38
CA PRO A 192 -4.00 -15.81 33.70
C PRO A 192 -3.07 -16.30 34.81
N LYS A 193 -2.17 -17.25 34.52
CA LYS A 193 -1.18 -17.67 35.52
C LYS A 193 -0.12 -16.59 35.74
N LEU A 194 0.34 -15.95 34.67
CA LEU A 194 1.35 -14.90 34.71
C LEU A 194 0.86 -13.65 35.45
N ALA A 195 -0.40 -13.25 35.27
CA ALA A 195 -1.02 -12.12 35.97
C ALA A 195 -1.07 -12.31 37.50
N ASN A 196 -1.11 -13.56 37.94
CA ASN A 196 -1.18 -13.95 39.36
C ASN A 196 0.17 -14.44 39.91
N ALA A 197 1.20 -14.54 39.08
CA ALA A 197 2.51 -15.03 39.47
C ALA A 197 3.26 -13.98 40.28
N THR A 198 4.08 -14.45 41.21
CA THR A 198 4.89 -13.58 42.08
C THR A 198 6.38 -13.82 41.92
N SER A 199 6.76 -14.96 41.35
CA SER A 199 8.16 -15.34 41.17
C SER A 199 8.40 -15.89 39.77
N ASP A 200 9.60 -15.66 39.25
CA ASP A 200 10.08 -16.26 38.00
C ASP A 200 10.18 -17.80 38.01
N GLN A 201 10.09 -18.44 39.20
CA GLN A 201 10.10 -19.90 39.35
C GLN A 201 8.70 -20.55 39.25
N ASP A 202 7.64 -19.75 39.17
CA ASP A 202 6.27 -20.26 39.07
C ASP A 202 6.06 -20.99 37.72
N ASP A 203 5.16 -21.98 37.67
CA ASP A 203 4.81 -22.66 36.41
C ASP A 203 3.85 -21.79 35.59
N LEU A 204 4.44 -20.98 34.72
CA LEU A 204 3.75 -20.08 33.81
C LEU A 204 3.27 -20.77 32.52
N SER A 205 3.52 -22.08 32.37
CA SER A 205 3.19 -22.80 31.15
C SER A 205 1.71 -23.19 31.09
N ALA A 206 1.19 -23.34 29.88
CA ALA A 206 -0.20 -23.71 29.67
C ALA A 206 -0.47 -25.15 30.13
N SER A 207 -1.65 -25.39 30.71
CA SER A 207 -2.05 -26.75 31.08
C SER A 207 -2.09 -27.68 29.87
N LYS A 208 -1.62 -28.92 30.04
CA LYS A 208 -1.65 -29.93 28.98
C LYS A 208 -3.10 -30.34 28.65
N PHE A 209 -3.29 -30.81 27.43
CA PHE A 209 -4.56 -31.32 26.91
C PHE A 209 -5.22 -32.32 27.88
N GLY A 210 -6.51 -32.13 28.13
CA GLY A 210 -7.30 -32.98 29.04
C GLY A 210 -7.15 -32.66 30.53
N ALA A 211 -6.38 -31.62 30.89
CA ALA A 211 -6.44 -31.05 32.23
C ALA A 211 -7.83 -30.47 32.52
N SER A 212 -8.27 -30.53 33.78
CA SER A 212 -9.55 -29.95 34.19
C SER A 212 -9.48 -28.42 34.09
N LYS A 213 -10.34 -27.82 33.26
CA LYS A 213 -10.52 -26.38 33.20
C LYS A 213 -11.15 -25.91 34.52
N GLY A 214 -10.38 -25.13 35.29
CA GLY A 214 -10.87 -24.46 36.48
C GLY A 214 -11.79 -23.28 36.12
N PHE A 215 -12.42 -22.69 37.12
CA PHE A 215 -13.10 -21.40 36.98
C PHE A 215 -12.21 -20.33 37.61
N SER A 216 -11.79 -19.33 36.84
CA SER A 216 -11.16 -18.11 37.33
C SER A 216 -11.92 -16.89 36.77
N PRO A 217 -12.16 -15.83 37.57
CA PRO A 217 -12.65 -14.54 37.05
C PRO A 217 -11.77 -14.00 35.92
N ASP A 218 -10.45 -14.16 36.06
CA ASP A 218 -9.45 -13.72 35.08
C ASP A 218 -9.63 -14.38 33.70
N SER A 219 -10.35 -15.51 33.61
CA SER A 219 -10.64 -16.16 32.33
C SER A 219 -11.59 -15.34 31.45
N VAL A 220 -12.36 -14.42 32.04
CA VAL A 220 -13.24 -13.50 31.31
C VAL A 220 -12.53 -12.16 31.08
N GLU A 221 -11.82 -11.65 32.10
CA GLU A 221 -11.10 -10.37 32.00
C GLU A 221 -9.93 -10.45 31.00
N LEU A 222 -9.19 -11.56 30.97
CA LEU A 222 -8.08 -11.77 30.01
C LEU A 222 -8.52 -12.49 28.73
N GLU A 223 -9.79 -12.34 28.31
CA GLU A 223 -10.21 -12.82 27.00
C GLU A 223 -9.56 -11.98 25.90
N VAL A 224 -8.68 -12.59 25.09
CA VAL A 224 -7.91 -11.85 24.07
C VAL A 224 -8.77 -11.56 22.84
N ALA A 225 -8.84 -10.28 22.46
CA ALA A 225 -9.45 -9.80 21.22
C ALA A 225 -8.45 -9.84 20.06
N SER A 226 -7.32 -9.15 20.22
CA SER A 226 -6.27 -9.04 19.21
C SER A 226 -4.89 -8.84 19.84
N ALA A 227 -3.85 -9.00 19.04
CA ALA A 227 -2.47 -8.79 19.44
C ALA A 227 -1.62 -8.39 18.22
N CYS A 228 -0.56 -7.62 18.43
CA CYS A 228 0.41 -7.26 17.41
C CYS A 228 1.79 -6.98 18.03
N PHE A 229 2.84 -6.97 17.22
CA PHE A 229 4.17 -6.53 17.64
C PHE A 229 4.32 -5.02 17.47
N GLY A 230 5.20 -4.41 18.25
CA GLY A 230 5.38 -2.95 18.28
C GLY A 230 5.94 -2.35 16.99
N ASP A 231 6.76 -3.10 16.24
CA ASP A 231 7.19 -2.77 14.88
C ASP A 231 8.02 -3.92 14.24
N PHE A 232 8.54 -3.71 13.03
CA PHE A 232 9.48 -4.59 12.34
C PHE A 232 10.90 -4.01 12.30
N PRO A 233 11.94 -4.83 12.50
CA PRO A 233 13.34 -4.37 12.55
C PRO A 233 13.89 -3.85 11.20
N GLU A 234 13.19 -4.12 10.09
CA GLU A 234 13.56 -3.69 8.75
C GLU A 234 13.25 -2.22 8.50
N GLN A 235 12.31 -1.65 9.27
CA GLN A 235 12.00 -0.24 9.18
C GLN A 235 13.13 0.60 9.81
N GLU A 236 13.47 1.71 9.16
CA GLU A 236 14.44 2.64 9.70
C GLU A 236 13.91 3.31 10.98
N GLY A 237 14.78 3.57 11.95
CA GLY A 237 14.42 4.30 13.17
C GLY A 237 13.54 3.54 14.16
N VAL A 238 13.48 2.20 14.13
CA VAL A 238 12.74 1.43 15.13
C VAL A 238 13.55 1.29 16.42
N HIS A 239 12.93 1.58 17.56
CA HIS A 239 13.59 1.43 18.86
C HIS A 239 13.83 -0.05 19.20
N GLY A 240 14.97 -0.34 19.84
CA GLY A 240 15.37 -1.68 20.26
C GLY A 240 14.26 -2.57 20.85
N TRP A 241 13.49 -2.07 21.81
CA TRP A 241 12.43 -2.86 22.47
C TRP A 241 11.19 -3.14 21.61
N ALA A 242 10.91 -2.34 20.57
CA ALA A 242 9.64 -2.41 19.83
C ALA A 242 9.37 -3.77 19.15
N PRO A 243 10.29 -4.36 18.35
CA PRO A 243 10.03 -5.63 17.66
C PRO A 243 10.05 -6.87 18.58
N MET A 244 10.46 -6.71 19.83
CA MET A 244 10.37 -7.76 20.87
C MET A 244 9.23 -7.52 21.87
N THR A 245 8.42 -6.49 21.65
CA THR A 245 7.25 -6.19 22.48
C THR A 245 6.00 -6.74 21.79
N LEU A 246 5.35 -7.72 22.43
CA LEU A 246 4.03 -8.20 22.02
C LEU A 246 2.95 -7.43 22.79
N TRP A 247 2.15 -6.66 22.08
CA TRP A 247 0.99 -5.96 22.62
C TRP A 247 -0.25 -6.84 22.52
N ILE A 248 -1.07 -6.85 23.57
CA ILE A 248 -2.25 -7.69 23.70
C ILE A 248 -3.44 -6.81 24.11
N ALA A 249 -4.52 -6.86 23.32
CA ALA A 249 -5.78 -6.20 23.62
C ALA A 249 -6.80 -7.25 24.06
N THR A 250 -7.44 -7.03 25.21
CA THR A 250 -8.52 -7.88 25.70
C THR A 250 -9.88 -7.38 25.23
N VAL A 251 -10.87 -8.27 25.18
CA VAL A 251 -12.26 -7.91 24.85
C VAL A 251 -12.82 -6.93 25.88
N SER A 252 -12.37 -6.99 27.14
CA SER A 252 -12.81 -6.10 28.24
C SER A 252 -12.38 -4.63 28.08
N GLY A 253 -11.51 -4.31 27.12
CA GLY A 253 -11.00 -2.94 26.93
C GLY A 253 -9.58 -2.73 27.48
N ASP A 254 -8.99 -3.73 28.13
CA ASP A 254 -7.66 -3.62 28.73
C ASP A 254 -6.55 -3.89 27.69
N VAL A 255 -5.43 -3.19 27.87
CA VAL A 255 -4.23 -3.37 27.04
C VAL A 255 -3.08 -3.83 27.93
N TYR A 256 -2.34 -4.82 27.44
CA TYR A 256 -1.18 -5.41 28.08
C TYR A 256 0.00 -5.50 27.10
N ALA A 257 1.20 -5.70 27.64
CA ALA A 257 2.38 -5.99 26.85
C ALA A 257 3.30 -7.04 27.49
N LEU A 258 4.00 -7.79 26.64
CA LEU A 258 5.08 -8.70 27.01
C LEU A 258 6.37 -8.24 26.33
N CYS A 259 7.35 -7.81 27.14
CA CYS A 259 8.65 -7.38 26.66
C CYS A 259 9.77 -7.81 27.63
N PRO A 260 10.85 -8.47 27.16
CA PRO A 260 11.09 -8.91 25.79
C PRO A 260 10.55 -10.33 25.53
N LEU A 261 9.70 -10.49 24.51
CA LEU A 261 9.29 -11.80 24.01
C LEU A 261 10.22 -12.21 22.87
N LEU A 262 11.04 -13.24 23.07
CA LEU A 262 11.98 -13.73 22.05
C LEU A 262 11.90 -15.26 21.85
N PRO A 263 12.05 -15.74 20.60
CA PRO A 263 12.30 -17.16 20.33
C PRO A 263 13.68 -17.59 20.85
N SER A 264 13.94 -18.89 20.87
CA SER A 264 15.23 -19.47 21.28
C SER A 264 16.40 -18.98 20.43
N LYS A 265 16.13 -18.73 19.14
CA LYS A 265 17.03 -18.10 18.17
C LYS A 265 16.30 -17.01 17.43
N TRP A 266 16.92 -15.85 17.37
CA TRP A 266 16.40 -14.69 16.68
C TRP A 266 17.46 -14.13 15.73
N GLN A 267 17.03 -13.36 14.74
CA GLN A 267 17.92 -12.89 13.68
C GLN A 267 17.73 -11.40 13.40
N LEU A 268 18.81 -10.76 12.95
CA LEU A 268 18.81 -9.43 12.37
C LEU A 268 19.37 -9.51 10.95
N VAL A 269 18.59 -9.06 9.98
CA VAL A 269 19.02 -8.89 8.59
C VAL A 269 19.75 -7.57 8.49
N GLU A 270 20.95 -7.56 7.90
CA GLU A 270 21.70 -6.33 7.68
C GLU A 270 20.95 -5.41 6.71
N SER A 271 20.27 -4.43 7.28
CA SER A 271 19.49 -3.38 6.62
C SER A 271 19.83 -2.01 7.24
N PRO A 272 19.56 -0.88 6.56
CA PRO A 272 19.78 0.46 7.14
C PRO A 272 19.15 0.62 8.54
N GLY A 273 17.94 0.10 8.76
CA GLY A 273 17.26 0.13 10.06
C GLY A 273 17.89 -0.75 11.14
N SER A 274 18.54 -1.86 10.76
CA SER A 274 19.18 -2.77 11.73
C SER A 274 20.42 -2.19 12.42
N TYR A 275 21.02 -1.13 11.86
CA TYR A 275 22.24 -0.53 12.41
C TYR A 275 21.96 0.19 13.72
N THR A 276 20.88 0.99 13.77
CA THR A 276 20.50 1.76 14.96
C THR A 276 19.77 0.89 16.01
N PHE A 277 19.28 -0.29 15.63
CA PHE A 277 18.54 -1.18 16.52
C PHE A 277 19.31 -1.56 17.80
N LEU A 278 20.53 -2.11 17.68
CA LEU A 278 21.32 -2.51 18.85
C LEU A 278 21.91 -1.30 19.58
N GLU A 279 22.16 -0.21 18.87
CA GLU A 279 22.73 1.02 19.44
C GLU A 279 21.71 1.75 20.32
N THR A 280 20.48 1.92 19.85
CA THR A 280 19.36 2.51 20.62
C THR A 280 19.02 1.66 21.84
N LEU A 281 19.03 0.33 21.67
CA LEU A 281 18.84 -0.60 22.78
C LEU A 281 19.95 -0.48 23.84
N THR A 282 21.21 -0.47 23.40
CA THR A 282 22.37 -0.38 24.31
C THR A 282 22.37 0.96 25.04
N SER A 283 22.07 2.05 24.34
CA SER A 283 22.04 3.40 24.92
C SER A 283 20.90 3.55 25.92
N SER A 284 19.68 3.13 25.57
CA SER A 284 18.52 3.23 26.46
C SER A 284 18.70 2.44 27.76
N ILE A 285 19.22 1.20 27.70
CA ILE A 285 19.49 0.38 28.89
C ILE A 285 20.57 1.00 29.77
N ASN A 286 21.68 1.45 29.18
CA ASN A 286 22.77 2.04 29.95
C ASN A 286 22.36 3.37 30.59
N ILE A 287 21.62 4.23 29.88
CA ILE A 287 21.10 5.49 30.42
C ILE A 287 20.17 5.22 31.61
N ASN A 288 19.18 4.33 31.43
CA ASN A 288 18.25 3.96 32.50
C ASN A 288 18.97 3.42 33.74
N TYR A 289 19.96 2.54 33.55
CA TYR A 289 20.77 2.01 34.66
C TYR A 289 21.57 3.12 35.36
N THR A 290 22.20 4.03 34.62
CA THR A 290 22.96 5.14 35.22
C THR A 290 22.06 6.05 36.06
N GLU A 291 20.91 6.47 35.52
CA GLU A 291 19.95 7.34 36.21
C GLU A 291 19.41 6.68 37.48
N THR A 292 19.02 5.40 37.38
CA THR A 292 18.45 4.65 38.50
C THR A 292 19.49 4.32 39.57
N SER A 293 20.75 4.07 39.19
CA SER A 293 21.81 3.73 40.14
C SER A 293 22.33 4.93 40.94
N GLU A 294 22.23 6.14 40.37
CA GLU A 294 22.65 7.38 41.01
C GLU A 294 21.59 7.95 41.95
N ASP A 295 20.31 7.65 41.72
CA ASP A 295 19.19 8.16 42.52
C ASP A 295 18.78 7.18 43.63
N GLU A 296 19.20 7.49 44.87
CA GLU A 296 18.85 6.72 46.07
C GLU A 296 17.35 6.76 46.43
N THR A 297 16.54 7.60 45.77
CA THR A 297 15.10 7.72 46.02
C THR A 297 14.25 6.72 45.22
N VAL A 298 14.83 6.08 44.20
CA VAL A 298 14.14 5.16 43.30
C VAL A 298 13.79 3.84 44.02
N PRO A 299 12.60 3.25 43.76
CA PRO A 299 12.24 1.95 44.31
C PRO A 299 13.27 0.87 43.98
N LYS A 300 13.54 -0.02 44.95
CA LYS A 300 14.49 -1.12 44.76
C LYS A 300 14.13 -2.05 43.60
N ASP A 301 12.85 -2.18 43.30
CA ASP A 301 12.33 -2.99 42.18
C ASP A 301 12.79 -2.45 40.81
N GLU A 302 12.78 -1.13 40.64
CA GLU A 302 13.25 -0.49 39.40
C GLU A 302 14.76 -0.64 39.23
N LEU A 303 15.53 -0.47 40.31
CA LEU A 303 16.98 -0.72 40.31
C LEU A 303 17.29 -2.17 39.91
N LYS A 304 16.56 -3.13 40.47
CA LYS A 304 16.73 -4.56 40.16
C LYS A 304 16.33 -4.87 38.72
N THR A 305 15.29 -4.23 38.21
CA THR A 305 14.89 -4.31 36.80
C THR A 305 16.00 -3.79 35.89
N ALA A 306 16.59 -2.63 36.20
CA ALA A 306 17.70 -2.07 35.43
C ALA A 306 18.95 -2.97 35.47
N GLU A 307 19.30 -3.54 36.63
CA GLU A 307 20.39 -4.53 36.76
C GLU A 307 20.15 -5.76 35.86
N LYS A 308 18.91 -6.28 35.82
CA LYS A 308 18.52 -7.40 34.95
C LYS A 308 18.57 -7.04 33.46
N GLN A 309 18.19 -5.81 33.09
CA GLN A 309 18.31 -5.34 31.70
C GLN A 309 19.77 -5.27 31.25
N VAL A 310 20.68 -4.80 32.11
CA VAL A 310 22.12 -4.76 31.82
C VAL A 310 22.71 -6.16 31.70
N SER A 311 22.33 -7.10 32.59
CA SER A 311 22.79 -8.49 32.48
C SER A 311 22.27 -9.16 31.21
N TRP A 312 20.99 -8.97 30.89
CA TRP A 312 20.38 -9.44 29.64
C TRP A 312 21.06 -8.87 28.39
N LEU A 313 21.37 -7.57 28.39
CA LEU A 313 22.13 -6.92 27.31
C LEU A 313 23.54 -7.47 27.19
N SER A 314 24.19 -7.75 28.32
CA SER A 314 25.56 -8.26 28.34
C SER A 314 25.68 -9.61 27.64
N ASP A 315 24.68 -10.49 27.76
CA ASP A 315 24.63 -11.75 27.02
C ASP A 315 24.67 -11.49 25.50
N ILE A 316 23.93 -10.50 25.00
CA ILE A 316 23.86 -10.16 23.57
C ILE A 316 25.17 -9.55 23.07
N LEU A 317 25.80 -8.68 23.86
CA LEU A 317 27.02 -7.97 23.45
C LEU A 317 28.27 -8.85 23.50
N TYR A 318 28.34 -9.79 24.45
CA TYR A 318 29.51 -10.64 24.64
C TYR A 318 29.40 -12.00 23.94
N GLU A 319 28.19 -12.47 23.61
CA GLU A 319 28.00 -13.65 22.76
C GLU A 319 28.19 -13.26 21.28
N GLU A 320 29.18 -13.84 20.61
CA GLU A 320 29.42 -13.57 19.20
C GLU A 320 28.25 -14.10 18.34
N PRO A 321 27.56 -13.24 17.56
CA PRO A 321 26.48 -13.71 16.70
C PRO A 321 26.99 -14.64 15.62
N PHE A 322 26.20 -15.66 15.30
CA PHE A 322 26.47 -16.51 14.16
C PHE A 322 26.09 -15.77 12.88
N ILE A 323 27.05 -15.58 11.97
CA ILE A 323 26.83 -14.91 10.69
C ILE A 323 26.52 -15.96 9.62
N GLU A 324 25.37 -15.82 8.97
CA GLU A 324 24.92 -16.68 7.88
C GLU A 324 24.75 -15.86 6.60
N GLU A 325 25.36 -16.30 5.50
CA GLU A 325 25.12 -15.74 4.16
C GLU A 325 23.92 -16.45 3.52
N ARG A 326 22.89 -15.67 3.16
CA ARG A 326 21.69 -16.17 2.50
C ARG A 326 21.94 -16.48 1.03
N GLN A 327 21.06 -17.29 0.45
CA GLN A 327 21.08 -17.60 -0.99
C GLN A 327 20.86 -16.36 -1.88
N GLN A 328 20.20 -15.33 -1.33
CA GLN A 328 19.98 -14.04 -2.00
C GLN A 328 21.20 -13.10 -1.92
N GLY A 329 22.25 -13.46 -1.15
CA GLY A 329 23.47 -12.67 -0.98
C GLY A 329 23.52 -11.85 0.30
N ASP A 330 22.41 -11.76 1.04
CA ASP A 330 22.34 -10.98 2.27
C ASP A 330 22.97 -11.70 3.46
N THR A 331 23.65 -10.94 4.31
CA THR A 331 24.25 -11.40 5.56
C THR A 331 23.26 -11.23 6.72
N VAL A 332 23.09 -12.30 7.51
CA VAL A 332 22.23 -12.30 8.69
C VAL A 332 23.02 -12.63 9.93
N LYS A 333 22.78 -11.85 10.99
CA LYS A 333 23.31 -12.11 12.33
C LYS A 333 22.27 -12.88 13.14
N VAL A 334 22.64 -14.05 13.61
CA VAL A 334 21.77 -14.93 14.40
C VAL A 334 22.26 -14.92 15.85
N PHE A 335 21.35 -14.62 16.76
CA PHE A 335 21.59 -14.53 18.18
C PHE A 335 20.82 -15.63 18.91
N ALA A 336 21.40 -16.12 20.01
CA ALA A 336 20.66 -16.93 20.97
C ALA A 336 19.81 -16.01 21.85
N ARG A 337 18.72 -16.55 22.41
CA ARG A 337 18.00 -15.86 23.48
C ARG A 337 18.88 -15.75 24.72
N PRO A 338 19.02 -14.57 25.32
CA PRO A 338 19.76 -14.39 26.58
C PRO A 338 19.29 -15.34 27.68
N THR A 339 20.22 -15.78 28.52
CA THR A 339 19.98 -16.74 29.61
C THR A 339 20.09 -16.11 31.00
N SER A 340 20.69 -14.92 31.09
CA SER A 340 20.81 -14.12 32.30
C SER A 340 19.46 -13.58 32.81
N ALA A 341 18.40 -13.65 32.00
CA ALA A 341 17.03 -13.36 32.42
C ALA A 341 16.07 -14.51 32.05
N PRO A 342 14.94 -14.65 32.77
CA PRO A 342 13.92 -15.65 32.45
C PRO A 342 13.39 -15.51 31.02
N ALA A 343 13.06 -16.65 30.41
CA ALA A 343 12.49 -16.70 29.06
C ALA A 343 11.09 -16.08 28.95
N VAL A 344 10.34 -16.02 30.07
CA VAL A 344 9.00 -15.44 30.13
C VAL A 344 9.11 -14.05 30.75
N PRO A 345 8.79 -12.97 30.00
CA PRO A 345 8.77 -11.62 30.56
C PRO A 345 7.56 -11.41 31.48
N LEU A 346 7.61 -10.33 32.26
CA LEU A 346 6.49 -9.85 33.07
C LEU A 346 5.34 -9.43 32.15
N LEU A 347 4.10 -9.76 32.54
CA LEU A 347 2.91 -9.18 31.92
C LEU A 347 2.72 -7.76 32.42
N GLN A 348 3.02 -6.78 31.56
CA GLN A 348 2.89 -5.36 31.87
C GLN A 348 1.45 -4.92 31.55
N GLY A 349 0.76 -4.33 32.52
CA GLY A 349 -0.65 -3.91 32.40
C GLY A 349 -1.55 -4.44 33.55
N PRO A 350 -2.86 -4.14 33.53
CA PRO A 350 -3.56 -3.39 32.49
C PRO A 350 -3.12 -1.92 32.47
N PHE A 351 -2.95 -1.36 31.28
CA PHE A 351 -2.58 0.04 31.12
C PHE A 351 -3.75 0.97 31.44
N ILE A 352 -3.46 2.06 32.16
CA ILE A 352 -4.46 3.05 32.55
C ILE A 352 -4.67 4.01 31.38
N MET A 353 -5.88 4.05 30.84
CA MET A 353 -6.25 5.00 29.79
C MET A 353 -6.52 6.38 30.38
N ALA A 354 -5.88 7.41 29.83
CA ALA A 354 -6.10 8.79 30.21
C ALA A 354 -6.38 9.67 28.98
N PRO A 355 -7.41 10.52 28.98
CA PRO A 355 -8.46 10.64 29.99
C PRO A 355 -9.34 9.39 30.10
N GLU A 356 -10.01 9.25 31.24
CA GLU A 356 -11.01 8.18 31.45
C GLU A 356 -12.14 8.32 30.41
N VAL A 357 -12.47 7.20 29.77
CA VAL A 357 -13.47 7.07 28.70
C VAL A 357 -14.52 6.05 29.11
N ASP A 358 -15.70 6.12 28.49
CA ASP A 358 -16.79 5.17 28.76
C ASP A 358 -16.37 3.73 28.44
N ASP A 359 -16.93 2.75 29.15
CA ASP A 359 -16.65 1.33 28.93
C ASP A 359 -16.89 0.93 27.46
N PHE A 360 -15.88 0.31 26.84
CA PHE A 360 -15.93 -0.20 25.46
C PHE A 360 -15.31 -1.59 25.37
N GLU A 361 -15.68 -2.35 24.35
CA GLU A 361 -15.06 -3.64 24.04
C GLU A 361 -14.13 -3.50 22.83
N LEU A 362 -12.96 -4.15 22.86
CA LEU A 362 -11.99 -4.08 21.76
C LEU A 362 -12.22 -5.18 20.73
N SER A 363 -12.08 -4.82 19.47
CA SER A 363 -12.15 -5.73 18.32
C SER A 363 -10.78 -5.99 17.70
N ASP A 364 -9.94 -4.96 17.53
CA ASP A 364 -8.61 -5.09 16.92
C ASP A 364 -7.64 -3.99 17.42
N MET A 365 -6.35 -4.15 17.18
CA MET A 365 -5.31 -3.21 17.60
C MET A 365 -4.14 -3.19 16.60
N ILE A 366 -3.50 -2.03 16.46
CA ILE A 366 -2.21 -1.87 15.78
C ILE A 366 -1.31 -0.91 16.57
N VAL A 367 0.00 -1.14 16.54
CA VAL A 367 1.00 -0.31 17.23
C VAL A 367 2.09 0.10 16.25
N PHE A 368 2.58 1.34 16.40
CA PHE A 368 3.66 1.92 15.61
C PHE A 368 4.73 2.52 16.52
N SER A 369 6.01 2.33 16.22
CA SER A 369 7.10 2.98 16.96
C SER A 369 7.30 4.42 16.48
N LEU A 370 7.57 5.35 17.39
CA LEU A 370 8.02 6.69 17.03
C LEU A 370 9.51 6.73 16.72
N LYS A 371 9.89 7.63 15.83
CA LYS A 371 11.23 7.73 15.25
C LYS A 371 11.73 9.17 15.34
N THR A 372 13.05 9.36 15.47
CA THR A 372 13.68 10.67 15.32
C THR A 372 14.12 10.84 13.86
N LEU A 373 13.55 11.84 13.19
CA LEU A 373 14.03 12.28 11.88
C LEU A 373 14.79 13.60 12.10
N SER A 374 16.12 13.56 12.04
CA SER A 374 16.92 14.78 12.04
C SER A 374 16.97 15.34 10.62
N GLU A 375 16.26 16.45 10.38
CA GLU A 375 16.44 17.30 9.19
C GLU A 375 17.76 18.09 9.27
N SER A 376 18.91 17.42 9.43
CA SER A 376 20.21 18.05 9.19
C SER A 376 20.57 17.94 7.71
N GLU A 377 21.13 19.02 7.15
CA GLU A 377 21.66 19.07 5.77
C GLU A 377 22.83 18.11 5.52
N ASP A 378 23.29 17.39 6.54
CA ASP A 378 24.30 16.34 6.47
C ASP A 378 23.60 14.99 6.21
N GLU A 379 23.77 14.43 5.01
CA GLU A 379 23.16 13.18 4.50
C GLU A 379 23.55 11.89 5.28
N GLU A 380 24.06 11.98 6.52
CA GLU A 380 24.64 10.85 7.28
C GLU A 380 23.98 10.56 8.65
N THR A 381 23.00 11.33 9.13
CA THR A 381 22.31 11.00 10.39
C THR A 381 21.17 10.00 10.13
N ALA A 382 21.39 8.72 10.43
CA ALA A 382 20.36 7.68 10.40
C ALA A 382 19.25 8.00 11.40
N ALA A 383 17.99 7.67 11.07
CA ALA A 383 16.89 7.85 12.02
C ALA A 383 17.09 6.96 13.26
N GLU A 384 17.02 7.55 14.46
CA GLU A 384 17.11 6.81 15.73
C GLU A 384 15.70 6.59 16.31
N GLY A 385 15.41 5.39 16.81
CA GLY A 385 14.11 5.11 17.42
C GLY A 385 13.93 5.73 18.79
N LEU A 386 12.73 6.25 19.04
CA LEU A 386 12.31 6.72 20.36
C LEU A 386 11.66 5.57 21.14
N PRO A 387 11.87 5.48 22.47
CA PRO A 387 11.14 4.54 23.33
C PRO A 387 9.70 5.04 23.56
N THR A 388 8.94 5.25 22.49
CA THR A 388 7.58 5.79 22.50
C THR A 388 6.80 5.15 21.37
N ALA A 389 5.53 4.81 21.62
CA ALA A 389 4.70 4.13 20.64
C ALA A 389 3.33 4.82 20.47
N VAL A 390 2.77 4.69 19.27
CA VAL A 390 1.38 5.04 18.94
C VAL A 390 0.57 3.76 18.93
N VAL A 391 -0.40 3.65 19.82
CA VAL A 391 -1.29 2.48 19.96
C VAL A 391 -2.67 2.87 19.45
N CYS A 392 -3.11 2.25 18.35
CA CYS A 392 -4.44 2.47 17.78
C CYS A 392 -5.36 1.30 18.14
N LEU A 393 -6.45 1.59 18.84
CA LEU A 393 -7.40 0.61 19.37
C LEU A 393 -8.73 0.73 18.64
N LEU A 394 -9.21 -0.36 18.05
CA LEU A 394 -10.49 -0.42 17.36
C LEU A 394 -11.55 -1.04 18.28
N THR A 395 -12.60 -0.30 18.56
CA THR A 395 -13.72 -0.75 19.39
C THR A 395 -14.77 -1.53 18.58
N ASP A 396 -15.63 -2.24 19.30
CA ASP A 396 -16.83 -2.91 18.78
C ASP A 396 -17.81 -1.95 18.09
N THR A 397 -17.81 -0.69 18.48
CA THR A 397 -18.67 0.40 17.96
C THR A 397 -18.05 1.18 16.79
N SER A 398 -16.98 0.65 16.16
CA SER A 398 -16.27 1.32 15.04
C SER A 398 -15.63 2.66 15.40
N MET A 399 -15.19 2.81 16.64
CA MET A 399 -14.36 3.93 17.07
C MET A 399 -12.90 3.51 17.10
N VAL A 400 -12.02 4.41 16.69
CA VAL A 400 -10.57 4.23 16.78
C VAL A 400 -10.03 5.19 17.84
N HIS A 401 -9.53 4.66 18.95
CA HIS A 401 -8.80 5.44 19.95
C HIS A 401 -7.32 5.45 19.59
N VAL A 402 -6.77 6.64 19.36
CA VAL A 402 -5.35 6.85 19.08
C VAL A 402 -4.67 7.22 20.40
N CYS A 403 -3.84 6.32 20.91
CA CYS A 403 -3.16 6.45 22.19
C CYS A 403 -1.65 6.64 22.00
N LEU A 404 -1.00 7.41 22.87
CA LEU A 404 0.46 7.56 22.93
C LEU A 404 0.99 6.93 24.21
N ASP A 405 1.98 6.06 24.07
CA ASP A 405 2.80 5.54 25.16
C ASP A 405 4.07 6.37 25.28
N LEU A 406 4.06 7.38 26.15
CA LEU A 406 5.20 8.27 26.42
C LEU A 406 6.19 7.71 27.44
N GLN A 407 5.76 6.73 28.26
CA GLN A 407 6.62 6.12 29.27
C GLN A 407 7.57 5.10 28.65
N GLY A 408 7.12 4.44 27.57
CA GLY A 408 7.91 3.52 26.79
C GLY A 408 8.00 2.14 27.43
N ILE A 409 7.73 1.11 26.65
CA ILE A 409 7.85 -0.28 27.12
C ILE A 409 9.31 -0.73 27.10
N VAL A 410 9.74 -1.27 28.23
CA VAL A 410 11.08 -1.82 28.44
C VAL A 410 11.01 -3.28 28.89
N GLY A 411 12.14 -3.99 28.80
CA GLY A 411 12.24 -5.36 29.27
C GLY A 411 12.01 -5.47 30.79
N ARG A 412 10.99 -6.23 31.20
CA ARG A 412 10.69 -6.51 32.63
C ARG A 412 10.45 -8.00 32.84
N TRP A 413 10.81 -8.49 34.02
CA TRP A 413 10.65 -9.89 34.42
C TRP A 413 10.11 -9.97 35.83
N LEU A 414 9.50 -11.11 36.17
CA LEU A 414 9.15 -11.39 37.56
C LEU A 414 10.39 -11.40 38.46
N PRO A 415 10.26 -11.00 39.74
CA PRO A 415 11.37 -11.02 40.66
C PRO A 415 11.81 -12.46 40.94
N SER A 416 13.12 -12.61 41.13
CA SER A 416 13.71 -13.86 41.59
C SER A 416 13.57 -13.89 43.12
N PRO A 417 13.46 -15.06 43.75
CA PRO A 417 13.31 -15.16 45.22
C PRO A 417 14.50 -14.55 45.99
N GLU A 418 15.64 -14.38 45.32
CA GLU A 418 16.85 -13.74 45.86
C GLU A 418 16.78 -12.21 45.88
N ASP A 419 15.85 -11.59 45.15
CA ASP A 419 15.77 -10.13 45.02
C ASP A 419 15.18 -9.45 46.28
N GLU A 420 14.51 -10.22 47.16
CA GLU A 420 13.84 -9.73 48.39
C GLU A 420 12.86 -8.55 48.15
N ILE A 421 12.17 -8.55 46.99
CA ILE A 421 11.19 -7.52 46.60
C ILE A 421 9.78 -7.97 46.99
N ASP A 422 9.02 -7.07 47.62
CA ASP A 422 7.59 -7.28 47.93
C ASP A 422 6.76 -6.82 46.71
N VAL A 423 6.12 -7.75 45.99
CA VAL A 423 5.41 -7.53 44.71
C VAL A 423 4.05 -6.80 44.89
N ALA A 424 3.87 -6.11 46.01
CA ALA A 424 2.56 -5.60 46.42
C ALA A 424 2.09 -4.36 45.64
N GLU A 425 3.00 -3.61 45.01
CA GLU A 425 2.70 -2.40 44.25
C GLU A 425 2.85 -2.69 42.76
N ARG A 426 1.73 -2.72 42.03
CA ARG A 426 1.72 -2.84 40.56
C ARG A 426 2.14 -1.51 39.97
N HIS A 427 3.10 -1.53 39.05
CA HIS A 427 3.49 -0.36 38.27
C HIS A 427 2.30 0.13 37.44
N GLU A 428 1.87 1.35 37.70
CA GLU A 428 0.84 2.03 36.90
C GLU A 428 1.49 2.61 35.65
N HIS A 429 1.09 2.10 34.48
CA HIS A 429 1.59 2.57 33.19
C HIS A 429 0.43 3.18 32.41
N GLU A 430 0.59 4.43 32.00
CA GLU A 430 -0.48 5.27 31.46
C GLU A 430 -0.41 5.33 29.92
N LEU A 431 -1.54 5.13 29.26
CA LEU A 431 -1.73 5.33 27.83
C LEU A 431 -2.57 6.58 27.59
N LEU A 432 -1.98 7.58 26.93
CA LEU A 432 -2.63 8.86 26.69
C LEU A 432 -3.47 8.83 25.42
N ILE A 433 -4.78 8.87 25.52
CA ILE A 433 -5.71 9.01 24.39
C ILE A 433 -5.62 10.44 23.86
N VAL A 434 -5.11 10.58 22.63
CA VAL A 434 -4.97 11.88 21.95
C VAL A 434 -6.20 12.21 21.13
N GLU A 435 -6.74 11.21 20.42
CA GLU A 435 -7.88 11.39 19.52
C GLU A 435 -8.78 10.14 19.54
N THR A 436 -10.08 10.35 19.36
CA THR A 436 -11.06 9.28 19.14
C THR A 436 -11.81 9.55 17.84
N ILE A 437 -11.71 8.61 16.91
CA ILE A 437 -12.22 8.75 15.55
C ILE A 437 -13.43 7.84 15.38
N ALA A 438 -14.62 8.41 15.24
CA ALA A 438 -15.84 7.66 14.94
C ALA A 438 -16.00 7.47 13.43
N LEU A 439 -15.91 6.22 12.95
CA LEU A 439 -16.01 5.90 11.52
C LEU A 439 -17.46 5.80 11.04
N VAL A 440 -18.36 5.37 11.92
CA VAL A 440 -19.77 5.13 11.63
C VAL A 440 -20.62 5.82 12.70
N LYS A 441 -21.79 6.32 12.31
CA LYS A 441 -22.70 7.04 13.21
C LYS A 441 -23.63 6.11 14.01
N ASP A 442 -23.75 4.86 13.57
CA ASP A 442 -24.60 3.85 14.20
C ASP A 442 -23.76 3.05 15.21
N GLU A 443 -24.11 3.14 16.49
CA GLU A 443 -23.46 2.45 17.62
C GLU A 443 -23.87 0.96 17.70
N VAL A 444 -23.87 0.25 16.57
CA VAL A 444 -24.15 -1.19 16.57
C VAL A 444 -22.87 -1.96 16.81
N SER A 445 -22.76 -2.57 17.99
CA SER A 445 -21.64 -3.44 18.36
C SER A 445 -21.40 -4.56 17.34
N SER A 446 -20.17 -4.63 16.82
CA SER A 446 -19.72 -5.66 15.88
C SER A 446 -18.22 -5.92 15.99
N PHE A 447 -17.85 -7.20 16.16
CA PHE A 447 -16.46 -7.69 16.22
C PHE A 447 -15.90 -8.17 14.87
N ASN A 448 -16.59 -7.89 13.78
CA ASN A 448 -16.16 -8.31 12.44
C ASN A 448 -15.17 -7.33 11.80
N GLN A 449 -14.80 -6.28 12.54
CA GLN A 449 -13.96 -5.19 12.06
C GLN A 449 -12.50 -5.57 12.22
N SER A 450 -11.65 -4.99 11.38
CA SER A 450 -10.21 -5.27 11.43
C SER A 450 -9.39 -4.12 10.91
N ILE A 451 -8.17 -4.03 11.44
CA ILE A 451 -7.13 -3.09 11.01
C ILE A 451 -6.13 -3.80 10.09
N THR A 452 -5.79 -3.15 8.99
CA THR A 452 -4.71 -3.55 8.08
C THR A 452 -3.72 -2.38 7.95
N PRO A 453 -2.42 -2.57 8.21
CA PRO A 453 -1.41 -1.52 7.98
C PRO A 453 -1.32 -1.13 6.50
N ASP A 454 -0.92 0.11 6.24
CA ASP A 454 -0.52 0.55 4.90
C ASP A 454 0.92 0.11 4.57
N VAL A 455 1.24 0.02 3.29
CA VAL A 455 2.58 -0.40 2.81
C VAL A 455 3.51 0.80 2.64
N HIS A 456 2.95 1.99 2.38
CA HIS A 456 3.74 3.18 2.04
C HIS A 456 4.21 4.01 3.23
N THR A 457 3.39 4.13 4.28
CA THR A 457 3.67 5.06 5.38
C THR A 457 3.46 4.39 6.73
N ASP A 458 4.35 4.68 7.68
CA ASP A 458 4.34 4.10 9.02
C ASP A 458 3.06 4.40 9.80
N PHE A 459 2.45 5.58 9.63
CA PHE A 459 1.31 6.01 10.44
C PHE A 459 -0.03 6.06 9.70
N SER A 460 -0.19 5.19 8.68
CA SER A 460 -1.46 5.03 7.98
C SER A 460 -1.92 3.58 8.00
N PHE A 461 -3.23 3.38 8.06
CA PHE A 461 -3.85 2.07 8.10
C PHE A 461 -5.28 2.11 7.57
N PHE A 462 -5.80 0.93 7.24
CA PHE A 462 -7.15 0.73 6.74
C PHE A 462 -8.00 0.03 7.79
N VAL A 463 -9.24 0.49 7.96
CA VAL A 463 -10.25 -0.16 8.81
C VAL A 463 -11.34 -0.76 7.94
N SER A 464 -11.48 -2.07 8.00
CA SER A 464 -12.52 -2.81 7.26
C SER A 464 -13.78 -2.95 8.11
N HIS A 465 -14.91 -2.44 7.61
CA HIS A 465 -16.20 -2.46 8.29
C HIS A 465 -17.35 -2.88 7.34
N ALA A 466 -18.51 -3.21 7.89
CA ALA A 466 -19.71 -3.56 7.13
C ALA A 466 -20.20 -2.45 6.16
N THR A 467 -19.86 -1.19 6.40
CA THR A 467 -20.20 -0.09 5.49
C THR A 467 -19.14 0.16 4.41
N GLY A 468 -18.01 -0.56 4.46
CA GLY A 468 -16.90 -0.42 3.53
C GLY A 468 -15.55 -0.32 4.23
N VAL A 469 -14.55 0.24 3.53
CA VAL A 469 -13.17 0.35 4.04
C VAL A 469 -12.78 1.82 4.17
N PHE A 470 -12.28 2.18 5.34
CA PHE A 470 -11.83 3.53 5.68
C PHE A 470 -10.30 3.56 5.67
N TYR A 471 -9.72 4.61 5.10
CA TYR A 471 -8.31 4.95 5.22
C TYR A 471 -8.14 6.00 6.31
N ILE A 472 -7.20 5.77 7.22
CA ILE A 472 -6.87 6.65 8.34
C ILE A 472 -5.37 6.93 8.28
N SER A 473 -5.00 8.20 8.36
CA SER A 473 -3.59 8.61 8.37
C SER A 473 -3.32 9.70 9.41
N LEU A 474 -2.40 9.39 10.33
CA LEU A 474 -1.94 10.25 11.43
C LEU A 474 -0.75 11.15 11.03
N GLU A 475 -0.16 10.89 9.85
CA GLU A 475 0.97 11.63 9.26
C GLU A 475 0.86 13.17 9.36
N PRO A 476 -0.32 13.82 9.17
CA PRO A 476 -0.42 15.28 9.21
C PRO A 476 0.05 15.96 10.50
N TRP A 477 0.06 15.22 11.62
CA TRP A 477 0.43 15.75 12.93
C TRP A 477 1.47 14.90 13.66
N ILE A 478 1.50 13.57 13.50
CA ILE A 478 2.39 12.70 14.27
C ILE A 478 3.87 12.99 13.99
N ARG A 479 4.24 13.27 12.74
CA ARG A 479 5.62 13.66 12.37
C ARG A 479 6.07 14.95 13.05
N LYS A 480 5.16 15.90 13.29
CA LYS A 480 5.47 17.13 14.02
C LYS A 480 5.70 16.85 15.50
N VAL A 481 5.01 15.84 16.05
CA VAL A 481 5.23 15.36 17.42
C VAL A 481 6.57 14.64 17.52
N GLU A 482 6.93 13.78 16.56
CA GLU A 482 8.25 13.15 16.48
C GLU A 482 9.39 14.18 16.49
N VAL A 483 9.29 15.22 15.66
CA VAL A 483 10.30 16.30 15.61
C VAL A 483 10.38 17.09 16.92
N GLU A 484 9.25 17.34 17.58
CA GLU A 484 9.25 18.06 18.86
C GLU A 484 9.77 17.20 20.01
N LEU A 485 9.55 15.88 19.98
CA LEU A 485 10.09 14.93 20.95
C LEU A 485 11.61 14.72 20.76
N SER A 486 12.09 14.74 19.52
CA SER A 486 13.52 14.60 19.22
C SER A 486 14.32 15.88 19.56
N GLN A 487 13.73 17.06 19.35
CA GLN A 487 14.37 18.35 19.64
C GLN A 487 13.96 18.87 21.03
N SER A 488 14.73 18.53 22.06
CA SER A 488 14.49 18.92 23.47
C SER A 488 14.75 20.41 23.78
N GLN A 489 14.33 21.34 22.91
CA GLN A 489 14.33 22.78 23.24
C GLN A 489 13.23 23.07 24.26
N THR A 490 13.61 23.12 25.53
CA THR A 490 12.73 23.35 26.69
C THR A 490 11.98 24.70 26.62
N GLN A 491 12.53 25.69 25.91
CA GLN A 491 11.88 27.00 25.77
C GLN A 491 10.81 26.96 24.67
N GLY A 492 9.56 27.19 25.07
CA GLY A 492 8.44 27.32 24.14
C GLY A 492 7.82 25.99 23.66
N SER A 493 8.31 24.83 24.13
CA SER A 493 7.77 23.51 23.76
C SER A 493 6.28 23.39 24.07
N ALA A 494 5.84 23.82 25.26
CA ALA A 494 4.42 23.84 25.63
C ALA A 494 3.55 24.64 24.65
N PHE A 495 4.07 25.72 24.07
CA PHE A 495 3.34 26.51 23.07
C PHE A 495 3.35 25.83 21.70
N ARG A 496 4.48 25.24 21.28
CA ARG A 496 4.60 24.50 20.01
C ARG A 496 3.72 23.25 20.02
N LEU A 497 3.84 22.41 21.04
CA LEU A 497 3.00 21.22 21.25
C LEU A 497 1.52 21.58 21.28
N LYS A 498 1.15 22.60 22.06
CA LYS A 498 -0.24 23.07 22.10
C LYS A 498 -0.74 23.44 20.71
N ARG A 499 0.05 24.18 19.92
CA ARG A 499 -0.33 24.55 18.55
C ARG A 499 -0.42 23.35 17.61
N VAL A 500 0.52 22.39 17.72
CA VAL A 500 0.53 21.15 16.92
C VAL A 500 -0.74 20.37 17.21
N LEU A 501 -1.05 20.12 18.49
CA LEU A 501 -2.23 19.38 18.94
C LEU A 501 -3.54 20.12 18.66
N GLU A 502 -3.61 21.45 18.78
CA GLU A 502 -4.78 22.24 18.38
C GLU A 502 -5.04 22.19 16.86
N SER A 503 -3.98 21.98 16.07
CA SER A 503 -4.07 21.80 14.62
C SER A 503 -4.07 20.34 14.18
N ALA A 504 -4.01 19.40 15.12
CA ALA A 504 -3.97 17.98 14.82
C ALA A 504 -5.34 17.56 14.28
N SER A 505 -5.34 17.11 13.04
CA SER A 505 -6.51 16.52 12.42
C SER A 505 -6.05 15.25 11.73
N THR A 506 -6.47 14.11 12.27
CA THR A 506 -6.29 12.84 11.56
C THR A 506 -7.13 12.87 10.29
N SER A 507 -6.53 12.43 9.20
CA SER A 507 -7.21 12.39 7.91
C SER A 507 -7.94 11.06 7.77
N VAL A 508 -9.25 11.11 7.49
CA VAL A 508 -10.12 9.95 7.36
C VAL A 508 -10.89 10.04 6.05
N ASP A 509 -10.78 9.02 5.19
CA ASP A 509 -11.55 8.93 3.96
C ASP A 509 -12.12 7.52 3.76
N GLN A 510 -13.29 7.44 3.15
CA GLN A 510 -13.95 6.16 2.89
C GLN A 510 -13.57 5.67 1.49
N CYS A 511 -12.50 4.88 1.40
CA CYS A 511 -11.99 4.34 0.14
C CYS A 511 -12.99 3.43 -0.58
N LEU A 512 -13.73 2.60 0.17
CA LEU A 512 -14.77 1.73 -0.38
C LEU A 512 -16.08 2.03 0.34
N GLN A 513 -17.15 2.31 -0.40
CA GLN A 513 -18.46 2.62 0.17
C GLN A 513 -19.47 1.51 -0.14
N ARG A 514 -20.21 1.06 0.88
CA ARG A 514 -21.23 0.02 0.74
C ARG A 514 -22.54 0.41 1.41
N ARG A 515 -23.65 0.13 0.73
CA ARG A 515 -24.98 0.19 1.31
C ARG A 515 -25.32 -1.15 1.96
N THR A 516 -25.44 -1.16 3.28
CA THR A 516 -25.88 -2.34 4.02
C THR A 516 -27.41 -2.45 3.97
N THR A 517 -27.94 -3.64 3.68
CA THR A 517 -29.40 -3.87 3.67
C THR A 517 -29.95 -4.35 5.02
N GLY A 518 -29.09 -4.42 6.04
CA GLY A 518 -29.42 -4.89 7.40
C GLY A 518 -29.43 -6.42 7.55
N ASN A 519 -29.07 -7.18 6.53
CA ASN A 519 -28.87 -8.63 6.65
C ASN A 519 -27.56 -8.95 7.39
N VAL A 520 -27.58 -9.97 8.25
CA VAL A 520 -26.39 -10.43 9.01
C VAL A 520 -25.26 -10.90 8.09
N ALA A 521 -25.59 -11.50 6.94
CA ALA A 521 -24.58 -11.86 5.93
C ALA A 521 -23.88 -10.62 5.32
N ASP A 522 -24.59 -9.49 5.24
CA ASP A 522 -24.01 -8.21 4.80
C ASP A 522 -23.21 -7.52 5.92
N GLN A 523 -23.06 -8.15 7.09
CA GLN A 523 -22.21 -7.66 8.19
C GLN A 523 -20.90 -8.45 8.30
N GLU A 524 -20.77 -9.57 7.59
CA GLU A 524 -19.51 -10.32 7.50
C GLU A 524 -18.61 -9.64 6.45
N VAL A 525 -17.50 -9.05 6.91
CA VAL A 525 -16.51 -8.39 6.05
C VAL A 525 -15.16 -9.03 6.25
N THR A 526 -14.49 -9.30 5.13
CA THR A 526 -13.10 -9.74 5.14
C THR A 526 -12.20 -8.52 5.32
N ALA A 527 -11.18 -8.63 6.15
CA ALA A 527 -10.10 -7.66 6.23
C ALA A 527 -9.56 -7.35 4.83
N ALA A 528 -9.41 -6.06 4.55
CA ALA A 528 -8.78 -5.62 3.32
C ALA A 528 -7.30 -6.00 3.32
N VAL A 529 -6.75 -6.21 2.14
CA VAL A 529 -5.32 -6.36 1.91
C VAL A 529 -4.88 -5.27 0.94
N VAL A 530 -3.70 -4.74 1.20
CA VAL A 530 -3.05 -3.70 0.41
C VAL A 530 -1.97 -4.37 -0.43
N ILE A 531 -1.98 -4.11 -1.73
CA ILE A 531 -1.03 -4.69 -2.68
C ILE A 531 -0.37 -3.54 -3.41
N GLU A 532 0.95 -3.53 -3.41
CA GLU A 532 1.75 -2.62 -4.22
C GLU A 532 2.64 -3.46 -5.15
N ASP A 533 2.46 -3.27 -6.45
CA ASP A 533 3.29 -3.89 -7.46
C ASP A 533 3.40 -2.94 -8.66
N GLY A 534 4.57 -2.86 -9.30
CA GLY A 534 4.80 -1.94 -10.42
C GLY A 534 3.89 -2.19 -11.63
N ASN A 535 3.36 -3.42 -11.80
CA ASN A 535 2.48 -3.78 -12.90
C ASN A 535 1.00 -3.68 -12.51
N VAL A 536 0.64 -4.01 -11.26
CA VAL A 536 -0.75 -3.93 -10.77
C VAL A 536 -1.13 -2.50 -10.34
N GLY A 537 -0.19 -1.79 -9.72
CA GLY A 537 -0.38 -0.51 -9.03
C GLY A 537 -0.67 -0.68 -7.53
N TYR A 538 -0.99 0.42 -6.86
CA TYR A 538 -1.42 0.43 -5.47
C TYR A 538 -2.92 0.06 -5.38
N LEU A 539 -3.21 -1.16 -4.94
CA LEU A 539 -4.53 -1.79 -4.98
C LEU A 539 -4.98 -2.19 -3.57
N LEU A 540 -6.09 -1.63 -3.12
CA LEU A 540 -6.82 -2.08 -1.93
C LEU A 540 -7.83 -3.14 -2.33
N LEU A 541 -7.80 -4.33 -1.74
CA LEU A 541 -8.64 -5.47 -2.09
C LEU A 541 -9.33 -6.07 -0.86
N THR A 542 -10.64 -6.24 -0.90
CA THR A 542 -11.43 -6.95 0.10
C THR A 542 -12.43 -7.90 -0.56
N SER A 543 -13.04 -8.80 0.22
CA SER A 543 -14.07 -9.73 -0.24
C SER A 543 -15.30 -9.67 0.65
N VAL A 544 -16.47 -9.62 0.01
CA VAL A 544 -17.77 -9.52 0.65
C VAL A 544 -18.70 -10.54 0.03
N ASN A 545 -19.29 -11.44 0.84
CA ASN A 545 -20.20 -12.47 0.34
C ASN A 545 -19.62 -13.28 -0.84
N GLY A 546 -18.29 -13.49 -0.85
CA GLY A 546 -17.57 -14.18 -1.93
C GLY A 546 -17.40 -13.36 -3.22
N GLU A 547 -17.42 -12.03 -3.13
CA GLU A 547 -17.17 -11.12 -4.26
C GLU A 547 -16.03 -10.18 -3.96
N PRO A 548 -15.11 -9.97 -4.92
CA PRO A 548 -14.04 -8.99 -4.75
C PRO A 548 -14.61 -7.58 -4.84
N GLN A 549 -14.16 -6.74 -3.92
CA GLN A 549 -14.29 -5.29 -4.00
C GLN A 549 -12.89 -4.72 -3.92
N ALA A 550 -12.52 -3.88 -4.88
CA ALA A 550 -11.20 -3.27 -4.89
C ALA A 550 -11.26 -1.79 -5.19
N ALA A 551 -10.26 -1.05 -4.75
CA ALA A 551 -10.01 0.34 -5.14
C ALA A 551 -8.55 0.46 -5.60
N LEU A 552 -8.34 1.00 -6.79
CA LEU A 552 -7.02 1.46 -7.20
C LEU A 552 -6.80 2.83 -6.57
N LEU A 553 -5.72 2.93 -5.83
CA LEU A 553 -5.29 4.11 -5.14
C LEU A 553 -4.07 4.69 -5.88
N ASP A 554 -3.93 6.01 -5.82
CA ASP A 554 -2.74 6.71 -6.29
C ASP A 554 -1.65 6.52 -5.24
N ALA A 555 -0.45 6.11 -5.66
CA ALA A 555 0.66 5.98 -4.74
C ALA A 555 0.98 7.36 -4.15
N PRO A 556 1.16 7.50 -2.83
CA PRO A 556 1.62 8.75 -2.26
C PRO A 556 2.99 9.08 -2.86
N GLU A 557 3.09 10.19 -3.60
CA GLU A 557 4.39 10.70 -4.04
C GLU A 557 5.13 11.22 -2.80
N ASP A 558 6.18 10.49 -2.38
CA ASP A 558 7.08 10.92 -1.30
C ASP A 558 7.91 12.12 -1.77
N GLY A 559 7.31 13.30 -1.66
CA GLY A 559 7.93 14.58 -1.95
C GLY A 559 7.04 15.73 -1.52
N LEU A 560 7.65 16.80 -0.98
CA LEU A 560 6.95 18.07 -0.86
C LEU A 560 6.57 18.51 -2.28
N PRO A 561 5.28 18.72 -2.59
CA PRO A 561 4.90 19.16 -3.91
C PRO A 561 5.62 20.47 -4.21
N THR A 562 6.30 20.53 -5.35
CA THR A 562 7.06 21.71 -5.74
C THR A 562 6.12 22.91 -5.86
N GLN A 563 6.66 24.13 -5.74
CA GLN A 563 5.84 25.35 -5.88
C GLN A 563 5.11 25.41 -7.25
N GLU A 564 5.66 24.75 -8.27
CA GLU A 564 5.08 24.59 -9.60
C GLU A 564 3.92 23.58 -9.59
N GLU A 565 4.08 22.42 -8.95
CA GLU A 565 3.00 21.42 -8.77
C GLU A 565 1.83 21.96 -7.93
N LEU A 566 2.11 22.72 -6.86
CA LEU A 566 1.09 23.44 -6.08
C LEU A 566 0.35 24.47 -6.93
N ALA A 567 1.06 25.21 -7.79
CA ALA A 567 0.46 26.18 -8.69
C ALA A 567 -0.40 25.50 -9.77
N GLU A 568 0.03 24.34 -10.30
CA GLU A 568 -0.75 23.51 -11.21
C GLU A 568 -2.01 22.94 -10.52
N TYR A 569 -1.88 22.45 -9.29
CA TYR A 569 -3.02 21.96 -8.50
C TYR A 569 -4.06 23.05 -8.25
N MET A 570 -3.61 24.27 -7.91
CA MET A 570 -4.51 25.41 -7.72
C MET A 570 -5.07 25.95 -9.05
N ALA A 571 -4.39 25.73 -10.17
CA ALA A 571 -4.84 26.14 -11.50
C ALA A 571 -5.87 25.18 -12.09
N ILE A 572 -5.86 23.90 -11.71
CA ILE A 572 -6.84 22.89 -12.14
C ILE A 572 -8.07 22.95 -11.20
N ALA A 573 -8.77 24.09 -11.20
CA ALA A 573 -10.14 24.16 -10.70
C ALA A 573 -11.13 23.58 -11.74
N GLY A 574 -10.82 22.38 -12.26
CA GLY A 574 -11.77 21.60 -13.05
C GLY A 574 -12.79 20.92 -12.12
N PRO A 575 -13.98 20.54 -12.61
CA PRO A 575 -14.89 19.72 -11.83
C PRO A 575 -14.17 18.44 -11.38
N HIS A 576 -14.20 18.14 -10.08
CA HIS A 576 -13.62 16.91 -9.54
C HIS A 576 -14.14 15.71 -10.33
N LYS A 577 -13.24 14.90 -10.88
CA LYS A 577 -13.58 13.64 -11.53
C LYS A 577 -14.12 12.70 -10.46
N GLU A 578 -15.43 12.69 -10.25
CA GLU A 578 -16.09 11.66 -9.45
C GLU A 578 -15.81 10.30 -10.10
N VAL A 579 -14.87 9.55 -9.53
CA VAL A 579 -14.65 8.17 -9.91
C VAL A 579 -15.88 7.39 -9.47
N ARG A 580 -16.59 6.79 -10.42
CA ARG A 580 -17.80 6.03 -10.13
C ARG A 580 -17.48 4.56 -10.12
N GLU A 581 -18.17 3.82 -9.25
CA GLU A 581 -18.13 2.37 -9.28
C GLU A 581 -18.62 1.84 -10.63
N ALA A 582 -17.82 0.96 -11.23
CA ALA A 582 -18.23 0.24 -12.42
C ALA A 582 -19.49 -0.57 -12.11
N TRP A 583 -20.49 -0.51 -12.98
CA TRP A 583 -21.71 -1.27 -12.76
C TRP A 583 -21.43 -2.77 -12.91
N GLN A 584 -21.74 -3.53 -11.87
CA GLN A 584 -21.66 -4.98 -11.90
C GLN A 584 -23.04 -5.60 -12.16
N PRO A 585 -23.15 -6.59 -13.07
CA PRO A 585 -24.40 -7.27 -13.31
C PRO A 585 -24.82 -8.11 -12.08
N PRO A 586 -26.14 -8.25 -11.82
CA PRO A 586 -26.66 -9.05 -10.72
C PRO A 586 -26.15 -10.50 -10.72
N LYS A 587 -25.87 -11.06 -9.54
CA LYS A 587 -25.32 -12.41 -9.37
C LYS A 587 -26.23 -13.47 -10.00
N GLU A 588 -27.53 -13.25 -9.88
CA GLU A 588 -28.59 -14.17 -10.29
C GLU A 588 -28.56 -14.49 -11.78
N LEU A 589 -27.93 -13.65 -12.61
CA LEU A 589 -27.77 -13.90 -14.05
C LEU A 589 -26.69 -14.95 -14.36
N TYR A 590 -25.73 -15.14 -13.47
CA TYR A 590 -24.58 -16.03 -13.65
C TYR A 590 -24.65 -17.29 -12.77
N ASP A 591 -25.51 -17.29 -11.74
CA ASP A 591 -25.71 -18.45 -10.88
C ASP A 591 -26.26 -19.64 -11.67
N SER A 592 -25.54 -20.77 -11.61
CA SER A 592 -26.00 -22.02 -12.23
C SER A 592 -27.15 -22.62 -11.42
N PHE A 593 -28.36 -22.65 -11.97
CA PHE A 593 -29.50 -23.24 -11.31
C PHE A 593 -29.59 -24.76 -11.55
N ASP A 594 -29.38 -25.55 -10.51
CA ASP A 594 -29.66 -26.99 -10.52
C ASP A 594 -31.01 -27.31 -9.87
N LEU A 595 -32.00 -27.57 -10.73
CA LEU A 595 -33.37 -27.91 -10.36
C LEU A 595 -33.41 -29.07 -9.35
N PHE A 596 -32.62 -30.12 -9.57
CA PHE A 596 -32.73 -31.36 -8.80
C PHE A 596 -32.23 -31.22 -7.36
N LYS A 597 -31.33 -30.26 -7.11
CA LYS A 597 -30.83 -29.94 -5.77
C LYS A 597 -31.82 -29.09 -4.97
N SER A 598 -32.58 -28.24 -5.65
CA SER A 598 -33.54 -27.33 -5.02
C SER A 598 -34.81 -28.04 -4.51
N ILE A 599 -35.02 -29.30 -4.89
CA ILE A 599 -36.23 -30.07 -4.58
C ILE A 599 -35.88 -31.27 -3.70
N HIS A 600 -36.65 -31.48 -2.63
CA HIS A 600 -36.49 -32.64 -1.76
C HIS A 600 -37.06 -33.90 -2.42
N ILE A 601 -36.26 -34.57 -3.25
CA ILE A 601 -36.64 -35.83 -3.91
C ILE A 601 -36.27 -37.01 -3.00
N PRO A 602 -37.25 -37.78 -2.46
CA PRO A 602 -36.94 -38.94 -1.63
C PRO A 602 -36.16 -39.99 -2.42
N ALA A 603 -35.16 -40.63 -1.79
CA ALA A 603 -34.22 -41.53 -2.47
C ALA A 603 -34.89 -42.65 -3.31
N ARG A 604 -36.05 -43.14 -2.86
CA ARG A 604 -36.87 -44.15 -3.55
C ARG A 604 -37.45 -43.69 -4.90
N HIS A 605 -37.56 -42.39 -5.13
CA HIS A 605 -38.15 -41.79 -6.33
C HIS A 605 -37.10 -41.29 -7.33
N ARG A 606 -35.79 -41.36 -7.02
CA ARG A 606 -34.73 -40.93 -7.94
C ARG A 606 -34.59 -41.85 -9.16
N GLY A 607 -34.79 -43.16 -8.99
CA GLY A 607 -34.74 -44.13 -10.11
C GLY A 607 -35.93 -44.01 -11.08
N THR A 608 -37.09 -43.56 -10.58
CA THR A 608 -38.31 -43.41 -11.38
C THR A 608 -38.40 -42.08 -12.14
N LEU A 609 -37.43 -41.18 -12.00
CA LEU A 609 -37.38 -39.91 -12.75
C LEU A 609 -37.11 -40.11 -14.25
N GLN A 610 -36.53 -41.26 -14.63
CA GLN A 610 -36.25 -41.62 -16.02
C GLN A 610 -37.41 -42.39 -16.67
N ASP A 611 -38.41 -42.81 -15.89
CA ASP A 611 -39.60 -43.50 -16.38
C ASP A 611 -40.64 -42.51 -16.91
N GLU A 612 -41.52 -42.97 -17.81
CA GLU A 612 -42.64 -42.17 -18.31
C GLU A 612 -43.52 -41.65 -17.17
N ILE A 613 -43.82 -40.34 -17.20
CA ILE A 613 -44.56 -39.63 -16.16
C ILE A 613 -46.00 -40.19 -16.10
N ARG A 614 -46.27 -41.07 -15.15
CA ARG A 614 -47.63 -41.52 -14.82
C ARG A 614 -48.30 -40.51 -13.89
N LEU A 615 -49.58 -40.22 -14.13
CA LEU A 615 -50.41 -39.37 -13.26
C LEU A 615 -50.65 -40.09 -11.92
N SER A 616 -49.73 -39.93 -10.98
CA SER A 616 -49.83 -40.41 -9.61
C SER A 616 -49.80 -39.23 -8.63
N PRO A 617 -50.43 -39.34 -7.44
CA PRO A 617 -50.41 -38.27 -6.44
C PRO A 617 -48.99 -37.82 -6.04
N ALA A 618 -48.02 -38.74 -6.02
CA ALA A 618 -46.61 -38.44 -5.71
C ALA A 618 -45.88 -37.68 -6.84
N ASN A 619 -46.21 -37.96 -8.11
CA ASN A 619 -45.65 -37.23 -9.24
C ASN A 619 -46.24 -35.82 -9.34
N LEU A 620 -47.52 -35.64 -8.97
CA LEU A 620 -48.14 -34.32 -8.89
C LEU A 620 -47.54 -33.46 -7.77
N SER A 621 -47.25 -34.03 -6.59
CA SER A 621 -46.57 -33.28 -5.52
C SER A 621 -45.15 -32.87 -5.93
N LEU A 622 -44.41 -33.75 -6.61
CA LEU A 622 -43.08 -33.42 -7.12
C LEU A 622 -43.15 -32.32 -8.19
N LEU A 623 -44.12 -32.37 -9.11
CA LEU A 623 -44.36 -31.29 -10.08
C LEU A 623 -44.72 -29.96 -9.41
N MET A 624 -45.47 -29.97 -8.30
CA MET A 624 -45.76 -28.75 -7.54
C MET A 624 -44.51 -28.17 -6.88
N ASP A 625 -43.64 -29.01 -6.33
CA ASP A 625 -42.39 -28.55 -5.70
C ASP A 625 -41.38 -28.07 -6.77
N VAL A 626 -41.31 -28.74 -7.92
CA VAL A 626 -40.59 -28.27 -9.12
C VAL A 626 -41.11 -26.89 -9.53
N HIS A 627 -42.43 -26.73 -9.64
CA HIS A 627 -43.02 -25.46 -10.04
C HIS A 627 -42.76 -24.36 -9.02
N ARG A 628 -42.81 -24.64 -7.71
CA ARG A 628 -42.45 -23.67 -6.66
C ARG A 628 -40.99 -23.23 -6.75
N ALA A 629 -40.06 -24.17 -6.91
CA ALA A 629 -38.64 -23.87 -7.05
C ALA A 629 -38.35 -23.06 -8.32
N LEU A 630 -38.92 -23.46 -9.46
CA LEU A 630 -38.81 -22.72 -10.72
C LEU A 630 -39.46 -21.35 -10.65
N SER A 631 -40.64 -21.22 -10.03
CA SER A 631 -41.36 -19.95 -9.88
C SER A 631 -40.55 -18.96 -9.04
N ALA A 632 -39.97 -19.42 -7.93
CA ALA A 632 -39.09 -18.58 -7.10
C ALA A 632 -37.84 -18.12 -7.86
N GLN A 633 -37.19 -19.00 -8.63
CA GLN A 633 -35.98 -18.67 -9.38
C GLN A 633 -36.27 -17.78 -10.59
N THR A 634 -37.33 -18.06 -11.33
CA THR A 634 -37.77 -17.22 -12.45
C THR A 634 -38.18 -15.83 -11.98
N SER A 635 -38.82 -15.72 -10.80
CA SER A 635 -39.10 -14.42 -10.18
C SER A 635 -37.82 -13.65 -9.84
N LYS A 636 -36.82 -14.31 -9.24
CA LYS A 636 -35.51 -13.68 -8.95
C LYS A 636 -34.81 -13.22 -10.23
N LEU A 637 -34.76 -14.08 -11.24
CA LEU A 637 -34.17 -13.76 -12.54
C LEU A 637 -34.94 -12.62 -13.22
N GLN A 638 -36.26 -12.59 -13.14
CA GLN A 638 -37.08 -11.52 -13.69
C GLN A 638 -36.79 -10.18 -13.02
N HIS A 639 -36.59 -10.15 -11.69
CA HIS A 639 -36.14 -8.95 -10.99
C HIS A 639 -34.75 -8.52 -11.46
N ALA A 640 -33.78 -9.43 -11.51
CA ALA A 640 -32.43 -9.14 -11.98
C ALA A 640 -32.38 -8.60 -13.42
N VAL A 641 -33.17 -9.18 -14.34
CA VAL A 641 -33.29 -8.72 -15.73
C VAL A 641 -33.97 -7.36 -15.80
N SER A 642 -34.98 -7.11 -14.96
CA SER A 642 -35.65 -5.80 -14.90
C SER A 642 -34.70 -4.72 -14.41
N ASP A 643 -33.90 -5.00 -13.38
CA ASP A 643 -32.88 -4.08 -12.88
C ASP A 643 -31.79 -3.81 -13.91
N LEU A 644 -31.33 -4.86 -14.63
CA LEU A 644 -30.40 -4.71 -15.75
C LEU A 644 -30.98 -3.82 -16.85
N PHE A 645 -32.25 -4.02 -17.22
CA PHE A 645 -32.91 -3.21 -18.25
C PHE A 645 -33.05 -1.74 -17.82
N ASN A 646 -33.47 -1.50 -16.58
CA ASN A 646 -33.57 -0.15 -16.00
C ASN A 646 -32.19 0.53 -15.93
N ARG A 647 -31.13 -0.23 -15.63
CA ARG A 647 -29.78 0.31 -15.62
C ARG A 647 -29.27 0.59 -17.04
N ALA A 648 -29.49 -0.32 -17.98
CA ALA A 648 -29.06 -0.13 -19.37
C ALA A 648 -29.72 1.10 -20.02
N THR A 649 -31.01 1.31 -19.75
CA THR A 649 -31.73 2.53 -20.18
C THR A 649 -31.15 3.78 -19.53
N ARG A 650 -30.90 3.75 -18.22
CA ARG A 650 -30.23 4.85 -17.51
C ARG A 650 -28.81 5.13 -18.03
N LEU A 651 -28.02 4.10 -18.34
CA LEU A 651 -26.68 4.26 -18.92
C LEU A 651 -26.73 4.89 -20.32
N GLN A 652 -27.74 4.57 -21.13
CA GLN A 652 -27.94 5.24 -22.41
C GLN A 652 -28.29 6.72 -22.24
N GLU A 653 -29.09 7.07 -21.24
CA GLU A 653 -29.41 8.46 -20.89
C GLU A 653 -28.17 9.20 -20.36
N GLU A 654 -27.41 8.58 -19.45
CA GLU A 654 -26.16 9.13 -18.91
C GLU A 654 -25.10 9.31 -20.02
N PHE A 655 -24.97 8.37 -20.95
CA PHE A 655 -24.06 8.49 -22.09
C PHE A 655 -24.46 9.64 -23.02
N ARG A 656 -25.77 9.86 -23.23
CA ARG A 656 -26.25 11.03 -23.98
C ARG A 656 -25.93 12.33 -23.26
N ASP A 657 -26.07 12.38 -21.94
CA ASP A 657 -25.68 13.55 -21.13
C ASP A 657 -24.17 13.78 -21.20
N GLN A 658 -23.36 12.73 -21.14
CA GLN A 658 -21.90 12.83 -21.30
C GLN A 658 -21.49 13.34 -22.69
N ILE A 659 -22.16 12.89 -23.76
CA ILE A 659 -21.94 13.43 -25.11
C ILE A 659 -22.29 14.92 -25.12
N TYR A 660 -23.41 15.29 -24.50
CA TYR A 660 -23.84 16.69 -24.43
C TYR A 660 -22.83 17.57 -23.67
N ARG A 661 -22.41 17.16 -22.46
CA ARG A 661 -21.39 17.86 -21.68
C ARG A 661 -20.03 17.91 -22.38
N THR A 662 -19.62 16.80 -23.01
CA THR A 662 -18.38 16.77 -23.79
C THR A 662 -18.48 17.71 -24.99
N SER A 663 -19.65 17.81 -25.63
CA SER A 663 -19.86 18.79 -26.72
C SER A 663 -19.86 20.23 -26.21
N GLU A 664 -20.35 20.48 -25.00
CA GLU A 664 -20.29 21.79 -24.35
C GLU A 664 -18.85 22.14 -23.94
N ILE A 665 -18.10 21.19 -23.40
CA ILE A 665 -16.67 21.38 -23.09
C ILE A 665 -15.86 21.56 -24.36
N ALA A 666 -16.11 20.77 -25.41
CA ALA A 666 -15.46 20.94 -26.71
C ALA A 666 -15.79 22.32 -27.29
N ALA A 667 -17.06 22.73 -27.22
CA ALA A 667 -17.46 24.08 -27.59
C ALA A 667 -16.78 25.14 -26.73
N ASN A 668 -16.62 24.92 -25.41
CA ASN A 668 -15.91 25.82 -24.49
C ASN A 668 -14.39 25.81 -24.70
N ILE A 669 -13.78 24.71 -25.14
CA ILE A 669 -12.37 24.64 -25.50
C ILE A 669 -12.16 25.35 -26.84
N GLU A 670 -13.05 25.10 -27.80
CA GLU A 670 -13.14 25.89 -29.04
C GLU A 670 -13.35 27.36 -28.66
N ASP A 671 -14.19 27.68 -27.69
CA ASP A 671 -14.41 29.02 -27.17
C ASP A 671 -13.16 29.58 -26.48
N VAL A 672 -12.43 28.83 -25.66
CA VAL A 672 -11.22 29.35 -25.02
C VAL A 672 -10.08 29.49 -26.04
N THR A 673 -10.08 28.65 -27.07
CA THR A 673 -9.18 28.79 -28.23
C THR A 673 -9.66 29.86 -29.23
N TYR A 674 -10.93 30.27 -29.21
CA TYR A 674 -11.55 31.12 -30.25
C TYR A 674 -12.33 32.35 -29.75
N ASN A 675 -12.51 32.55 -28.46
CA ASN A 675 -13.47 33.49 -27.91
C ASN A 675 -12.81 34.50 -26.98
N GLY A 676 -12.65 35.71 -27.51
CA GLY A 676 -13.45 36.79 -26.97
C GLY A 676 -14.88 36.73 -27.54
N GLN A 677 -15.89 36.69 -26.65
CA GLN A 677 -17.31 36.52 -26.97
C GLN A 677 -17.90 37.49 -28.00
N ALA A 678 -18.63 36.86 -28.92
CA ALA A 678 -20.00 37.15 -29.35
C ALA A 678 -20.29 38.46 -30.11
N SER A 679 -20.79 38.23 -31.32
CA SER A 679 -21.83 39.00 -32.01
C SER A 679 -21.42 40.32 -32.68
N SER A 680 -20.74 40.22 -33.82
CA SER A 680 -21.10 41.04 -34.98
C SER A 680 -20.61 40.42 -36.28
N VAL A 681 -21.50 40.39 -37.25
CA VAL A 681 -21.38 39.84 -38.60
C VAL A 681 -20.27 40.54 -39.39
N ASP A 682 -19.10 39.91 -39.54
CA ASP A 682 -18.31 39.77 -40.80
C ASP A 682 -16.87 39.29 -40.52
N GLY A 683 -16.47 38.19 -41.18
CA GLY A 683 -15.15 38.02 -41.78
C GLY A 683 -13.86 37.94 -40.93
N SER A 684 -13.40 36.71 -40.70
CA SER A 684 -12.01 36.19 -40.82
C SER A 684 -10.91 36.53 -39.78
N ASN A 685 -10.31 35.47 -39.21
CA ASN A 685 -8.89 35.30 -38.82
C ASN A 685 -8.15 36.30 -37.90
N TYR A 686 -8.81 37.23 -37.21
CA TYR A 686 -8.09 38.35 -36.58
C TYR A 686 -7.49 38.13 -35.18
N GLU A 687 -7.59 36.96 -34.52
CA GLU A 687 -7.27 36.86 -33.08
C GLU A 687 -6.13 35.91 -32.65
N SER A 688 -5.78 34.83 -33.37
CA SER A 688 -4.47 34.14 -33.14
C SER A 688 -3.31 35.09 -33.41
N LEU A 689 -3.50 35.98 -34.39
CA LEU A 689 -2.61 37.11 -34.65
C LEU A 689 -2.40 38.02 -33.45
N LYS A 690 -3.30 38.12 -32.45
CA LYS A 690 -3.10 39.00 -31.29
C LYS A 690 -2.19 38.40 -30.22
N ILE A 691 -2.21 37.09 -30.00
CA ILE A 691 -1.29 36.43 -29.07
C ILE A 691 0.11 36.40 -29.72
N ASP A 692 0.17 36.07 -31.01
CA ASP A 692 1.42 36.10 -31.78
C ASP A 692 1.97 37.52 -31.89
N ASP A 693 1.15 38.54 -32.18
CA ASP A 693 1.56 39.96 -32.21
C ASP A 693 1.93 40.47 -30.81
N ARG A 694 1.26 40.01 -29.74
CA ARG A 694 1.72 40.30 -28.37
C ARG A 694 3.10 39.69 -28.11
N MET A 695 3.32 38.46 -28.55
CA MET A 695 4.59 37.76 -28.39
C MET A 695 5.70 38.43 -29.20
N GLU A 696 5.41 38.82 -30.43
CA GLU A 696 6.31 39.56 -31.32
C GLU A 696 6.63 40.95 -30.76
N ARG A 697 5.64 41.66 -30.20
CA ARG A 697 5.87 42.92 -29.48
C ARG A 697 6.74 42.75 -28.25
N VAL A 698 6.60 41.65 -27.50
CA VAL A 698 7.48 41.37 -26.36
C VAL A 698 8.90 41.06 -26.85
N LYS A 699 9.08 40.26 -27.89
CA LYS A 699 10.39 39.99 -28.52
C LYS A 699 11.06 41.29 -28.99
N ALA A 700 10.33 42.13 -29.74
CA ALA A 700 10.83 43.42 -30.21
C ALA A 700 11.21 44.37 -29.06
N ARG A 701 10.43 44.36 -27.97
CA ARG A 701 10.74 45.13 -26.77
C ARG A 701 12.02 44.63 -26.09
N GLN A 702 12.21 43.31 -26.03
CA GLN A 702 13.41 42.70 -25.45
C GLN A 702 14.67 43.06 -26.26
N GLU A 703 14.60 42.98 -27.59
CA GLU A 703 15.69 43.43 -28.47
C GLU A 703 16.02 44.91 -28.25
N GLN A 704 15.01 45.77 -28.13
CA GLN A 704 15.20 47.19 -27.87
C GLN A 704 15.87 47.46 -26.50
N ILE A 705 15.51 46.68 -25.47
CA ILE A 705 16.13 46.77 -24.15
C ILE A 705 17.59 46.30 -24.20
N ASN A 706 17.87 45.19 -24.88
CA ASN A 706 19.24 44.69 -25.07
C ASN A 706 20.11 45.70 -25.82
N ALA A 707 19.61 46.28 -26.91
CA ALA A 707 20.32 47.33 -27.64
C ALA A 707 20.60 48.57 -26.76
N ARG A 708 19.64 48.94 -25.90
CA ARG A 708 19.83 50.04 -24.94
C ARG A 708 20.87 49.69 -23.88
N TYR A 709 20.87 48.47 -23.38
CA TYR A 709 21.85 47.97 -22.41
C TYR A 709 23.26 47.98 -23.03
N GLU A 710 23.42 47.50 -24.26
CA GLU A 710 24.69 47.58 -24.98
C GLU A 710 25.15 49.02 -25.21
N ALA A 711 24.24 49.94 -25.57
CA ALA A 711 24.58 51.35 -25.75
C ALA A 711 25.01 52.00 -24.43
N LEU A 712 24.39 51.63 -23.31
CA LEU A 712 24.80 52.04 -21.96
C LEU A 712 26.16 51.47 -21.57
N ARG A 713 26.39 50.17 -21.86
CA ARG A 713 27.69 49.52 -21.65
C ARG A 713 28.78 50.22 -22.44
N ARG A 714 28.57 50.52 -23.72
CA ARG A 714 29.53 51.29 -24.56
C ARG A 714 29.79 52.69 -24.02
N LYS A 715 28.77 53.39 -23.51
CA LYS A 715 28.93 54.71 -22.89
C LYS A 715 29.68 54.64 -21.55
N MET A 716 29.48 53.58 -20.77
CA MET A 716 30.17 53.36 -19.50
C MET A 716 31.64 53.00 -19.70
N VAL A 717 31.96 52.23 -20.75
CA VAL A 717 33.34 51.97 -21.20
C VAL A 717 34.09 53.27 -21.53
N ASN A 718 33.43 54.25 -22.14
CA ASN A 718 34.03 55.56 -22.47
C ASN A 718 34.22 56.51 -21.26
N ILE A 719 33.69 56.15 -20.08
CA ILE A 719 33.85 56.94 -18.84
C ILE A 719 35.02 56.39 -17.98
N GLY A 720 35.45 55.14 -18.24
CA GLY A 720 36.62 54.52 -17.62
C GLY A 720 37.93 55.09 -18.16
N SER A 721 38.98 55.11 -17.32
CA SER A 721 40.30 55.65 -17.65
C SER A 721 40.92 55.02 -18.90
N SER A 722 41.71 55.81 -19.65
CA SER A 722 42.38 55.51 -20.93
C SER A 722 43.35 54.30 -20.97
N GLN A 723 43.38 53.44 -19.96
CA GLN A 723 44.25 52.26 -19.93
C GLN A 723 43.37 51.01 -20.01
N LEU A 724 43.48 50.28 -21.12
CA LEU A 724 42.81 48.99 -21.35
C LEU A 724 43.33 47.96 -20.33
N SER A 725 42.43 47.21 -19.70
CA SER A 725 42.80 46.08 -18.82
C SER A 725 43.38 44.92 -19.64
N GLU A 726 44.27 44.09 -19.07
CA GLU A 726 44.82 42.91 -19.76
C GLU A 726 43.74 41.94 -20.28
N LYS A 727 42.61 41.82 -19.57
CA LYS A 727 41.46 41.03 -20.02
C LYS A 727 40.66 41.71 -21.14
N GLU A 728 40.67 43.04 -21.17
CA GLU A 728 40.04 43.81 -22.25
C GLU A 728 40.92 43.81 -23.50
N SER A 729 42.26 43.86 -23.36
CA SER A 729 43.16 43.67 -24.50
C SER A 729 43.05 42.26 -25.06
N SER A 730 42.97 41.22 -24.23
CA SER A 730 42.75 39.86 -24.74
C SER A 730 41.40 39.70 -25.41
N TRP A 731 40.34 40.34 -24.89
CA TRP A 731 39.02 40.31 -25.53
C TRP A 731 38.95 41.13 -26.82
N ILE A 732 39.68 42.25 -26.91
CA ILE A 732 39.83 43.02 -28.15
C ILE A 732 40.65 42.22 -29.17
N GLU A 733 41.69 41.52 -28.74
CA GLU A 733 42.44 40.60 -29.61
C GLU A 733 41.53 39.49 -30.14
N GLU A 734 40.70 38.88 -29.28
CA GLU A 734 39.73 37.85 -29.68
C GLU A 734 38.62 38.39 -30.60
N LEU A 735 38.14 39.61 -30.36
CA LEU A 735 37.20 40.28 -31.28
C LEU A 735 37.85 40.65 -32.61
N GLN A 736 39.12 41.06 -32.62
CA GLN A 736 39.87 41.36 -33.84
C GLN A 736 40.19 40.09 -34.64
N THR A 737 40.47 38.97 -33.98
CA THR A 737 40.60 37.69 -34.66
C THR A 737 39.26 37.27 -35.26
N MET A 738 38.15 37.36 -34.51
CA MET A 738 36.81 37.09 -35.04
C MET A 738 36.41 38.02 -36.20
N GLU A 739 36.72 39.32 -36.12
CA GLU A 739 36.43 40.29 -37.19
C GLU A 739 37.29 40.01 -38.42
N SER A 740 38.57 39.67 -38.24
CA SER A 740 39.47 39.34 -39.35
C SER A 740 39.12 38.00 -40.04
N ALA A 741 38.49 37.06 -39.33
CA ALA A 741 37.95 35.82 -39.87
C ALA A 741 36.72 36.03 -40.79
N VAL A 742 36.00 37.15 -40.60
CA VAL A 742 34.79 37.52 -41.37
C VAL A 742 35.09 38.54 -42.48
N ASP A 743 36.20 39.28 -42.40
CA ASP A 743 36.61 40.26 -43.42
C ASP A 743 37.26 39.59 -44.66
N PRO A 744 36.73 39.78 -45.88
CA PRO A 744 37.30 39.22 -47.12
C PRO A 744 38.71 39.73 -47.49
N SER A 745 39.22 40.76 -46.81
CA SER A 745 40.51 41.40 -47.12
C SER A 745 41.74 40.77 -46.43
N SER A 746 41.54 39.95 -45.39
CA SER A 746 42.60 39.26 -44.66
C SER A 746 43.14 38.06 -45.46
N LYS A 747 44.48 37.95 -45.59
CA LYS A 747 45.16 36.92 -46.41
C LYS A 747 45.89 35.83 -45.61
N THR A 748 45.79 35.85 -44.29
CA THR A 748 46.46 34.88 -43.42
C THR A 748 45.51 33.73 -43.10
N LEU A 749 45.89 32.53 -43.55
CA LEU A 749 45.07 31.31 -43.57
C LEU A 749 44.96 30.60 -42.20
N THR A 750 45.30 31.25 -41.09
CA THR A 750 45.59 30.56 -39.82
C THR A 750 44.80 31.01 -38.60
N ASP A 751 43.95 32.03 -38.70
CA ASP A 751 43.29 32.63 -37.52
C ASP A 751 41.78 32.35 -37.44
N ASP A 752 41.30 31.23 -38.02
CA ASP A 752 39.95 30.70 -37.74
C ASP A 752 40.02 29.85 -36.45
N VAL A 753 39.30 30.25 -35.40
CA VAL A 753 39.25 29.56 -34.09
C VAL A 753 38.76 28.09 -34.20
N ASP A 754 38.00 27.77 -35.25
CA ASP A 754 37.42 26.44 -35.50
C ASP A 754 38.36 25.45 -36.24
N GLY A 755 39.58 25.86 -36.63
CA GLY A 755 40.57 24.96 -37.26
C GLY A 755 40.21 24.43 -38.65
N SER A 756 39.21 25.01 -39.32
CA SER A 756 38.77 24.56 -40.65
C SER A 756 39.59 25.17 -41.79
N GLU A 757 39.90 24.40 -42.84
CA GLU A 757 40.75 24.83 -43.97
C GLU A 757 40.17 25.96 -44.84
N ARG A 758 38.89 26.32 -44.67
CA ARG A 758 38.20 27.32 -45.50
C ARG A 758 37.74 28.51 -44.65
N PRO A 759 38.10 29.75 -45.00
CA PRO A 759 37.71 30.94 -44.25
C PRO A 759 36.20 31.04 -44.05
N ALA A 760 35.77 31.48 -42.86
CA ALA A 760 34.36 31.59 -42.48
C ALA A 760 33.52 32.45 -43.46
N TRP A 761 34.08 33.55 -43.98
CA TRP A 761 33.37 34.41 -44.95
C TRP A 761 33.06 33.70 -46.27
N GLN A 762 33.95 32.84 -46.78
CA GLN A 762 33.70 32.06 -48.00
C GLN A 762 32.63 30.98 -47.77
N ARG A 763 32.57 30.41 -46.57
CA ARG A 763 31.50 29.47 -46.20
C ARG A 763 30.15 30.18 -46.16
N LEU A 764 30.10 31.36 -45.54
CA LEU A 764 28.89 32.18 -45.50
C LEU A 764 28.44 32.63 -46.90
N GLU A 765 29.36 33.02 -47.77
CA GLU A 765 29.05 33.43 -49.14
C GLU A 765 28.60 32.23 -49.98
N ARG A 766 29.21 31.05 -49.80
CA ARG A 766 28.76 29.82 -50.44
C ARG A 766 27.37 29.41 -49.96
N ILE A 767 27.07 29.54 -48.66
CA ILE A 767 25.73 29.27 -48.12
C ILE A 767 24.71 30.26 -48.69
N LYS A 768 25.05 31.55 -48.81
CA LYS A 768 24.18 32.53 -49.47
C LYS A 768 23.96 32.20 -50.94
N GLN A 769 24.99 31.75 -51.65
CA GLN A 769 24.88 31.31 -53.04
C GLN A 769 24.02 30.06 -53.17
N VAL A 770 24.23 29.03 -52.33
CA VAL A 770 23.43 27.81 -52.30
C VAL A 770 21.98 28.11 -51.93
N HIS A 771 21.74 28.99 -50.95
CA HIS A 771 20.40 29.42 -50.58
C HIS A 771 19.71 30.16 -51.73
N GLN A 772 20.42 31.03 -52.46
CA GLN A 772 19.88 31.69 -53.65
C GLN A 772 19.64 30.70 -54.80
N GLU A 773 20.51 29.71 -54.98
CA GLU A 773 20.36 28.65 -55.97
C GLU A 773 19.16 27.76 -55.65
N GLN A 774 19.00 27.37 -54.39
CA GLN A 774 17.85 26.61 -53.92
C GLN A 774 16.56 27.43 -53.99
N ALA A 775 16.58 28.71 -53.62
CA ALA A 775 15.42 29.58 -53.78
C ALA A 775 15.01 29.70 -55.26
N LYS A 776 15.98 29.80 -56.19
CA LYS A 776 15.71 29.77 -57.64
C LYS A 776 15.21 28.41 -58.10
N GLN A 777 15.77 27.31 -57.61
CA GLN A 777 15.29 25.96 -57.93
C GLN A 777 13.89 25.71 -57.39
N ILE A 778 13.53 26.26 -56.23
CA ILE A 778 12.17 26.22 -55.67
C ILE A 778 11.25 27.11 -56.51
N GLU A 779 11.70 28.27 -56.96
CA GLU A 779 10.92 29.15 -57.84
C GLU A 779 10.72 28.54 -59.24
N GLU A 780 11.70 27.80 -59.75
CA GLU A 780 11.63 27.03 -61.01
C GLU A 780 10.81 25.75 -60.85
N ALA A 781 10.89 25.05 -59.71
CA ALA A 781 10.05 23.91 -59.37
C ALA A 781 8.58 24.30 -59.21
N THR A 782 8.31 25.46 -58.59
CA THR A 782 6.96 26.01 -58.47
C THR A 782 6.45 26.57 -59.81
N LYS A 783 7.30 27.19 -60.63
CA LYS A 783 6.94 27.60 -62.00
C LYS A 783 6.71 26.40 -62.92
N SER A 784 7.49 25.32 -62.81
CA SER A 784 7.29 24.09 -63.59
C SER A 784 6.05 23.29 -63.13
N ALA A 785 5.75 23.29 -61.83
CA ALA A 785 4.47 22.78 -61.31
C ALA A 785 3.28 23.60 -61.86
N LYS A 786 3.39 24.93 -61.93
CA LYS A 786 2.37 25.80 -62.53
C LYS A 786 2.30 25.71 -64.06
N ARG A 787 3.40 25.38 -64.75
CA ARG A 787 3.43 25.16 -66.21
C ARG A 787 2.87 23.79 -66.61
N GLY A 788 2.92 22.82 -65.68
CA GLY A 788 2.35 21.47 -65.85
C GLY A 788 0.82 21.39 -65.81
N GLU A 789 0.12 22.47 -65.44
CA GLU A 789 -1.36 22.53 -65.50
C GLU A 789 -1.91 22.97 -66.87
N ASN A 790 -1.09 23.54 -67.77
CA ASN A 790 -1.61 24.20 -68.98
C ASN A 790 -1.24 23.57 -70.33
N GLU A 791 -0.49 22.46 -70.38
CA GLU A 791 -0.29 21.69 -71.62
C GLU A 791 -0.46 20.20 -71.36
N GLY A 792 -1.60 19.65 -71.79
CA GLY A 792 -1.86 18.21 -71.71
C GLY A 792 -1.11 17.44 -72.80
N ALA A 793 -0.33 16.42 -72.40
CA ALA A 793 -0.12 15.20 -73.18
C ALA A 793 0.55 14.08 -72.36
N ARG A 794 -0.22 13.02 -72.12
CA ARG A 794 0.17 11.60 -72.00
C ARG A 794 1.63 11.27 -71.64
N SER A 795 1.85 10.87 -70.40
CA SER A 795 2.81 9.80 -70.04
C SER A 795 2.36 9.05 -68.79
N ASN A 796 2.42 7.72 -68.83
CA ASN A 796 2.00 6.76 -67.80
C ASN A 796 2.68 6.99 -66.43
N GLY A 797 2.00 7.71 -65.53
CA GLY A 797 2.26 7.69 -64.09
C GLY A 797 1.07 7.05 -63.37
N VAL A 798 1.31 6.00 -62.60
CA VAL A 798 0.31 5.28 -61.81
C VAL A 798 -0.49 6.25 -60.94
N LYS A 799 -1.80 6.39 -61.21
CA LYS A 799 -2.72 7.12 -60.34
C LYS A 799 -3.00 6.26 -59.12
N ILE A 800 -2.25 6.46 -58.05
CA ILE A 800 -2.60 5.94 -56.72
C ILE A 800 -3.90 6.64 -56.29
N ALA A 801 -4.90 5.86 -55.87
CA ALA A 801 -6.22 6.36 -55.50
C ALA A 801 -6.13 7.37 -54.33
N SER A 802 -6.90 8.46 -54.40
CA SER A 802 -6.93 9.53 -53.39
C SER A 802 -7.23 9.05 -51.97
N TYR A 803 -7.95 7.94 -51.84
CA TYR A 803 -8.26 7.31 -50.56
C TYR A 803 -7.02 6.69 -49.89
N SER A 804 -6.14 6.02 -50.67
CA SER A 804 -4.87 5.46 -50.15
C SER A 804 -3.96 6.57 -49.64
N ARG A 805 -3.89 7.70 -50.37
CA ARG A 805 -3.09 8.86 -49.94
C ARG A 805 -3.61 9.49 -48.66
N LYS A 806 -4.93 9.51 -48.44
CA LYS A 806 -5.50 10.08 -47.22
C LYS A 806 -5.22 9.17 -46.03
N ALA A 807 -5.41 7.86 -46.18
CA ALA A 807 -5.11 6.89 -45.14
C ALA A 807 -3.60 6.80 -44.83
N GLU A 808 -2.74 6.82 -45.85
CA GLU A 808 -1.28 6.87 -45.67
C GLU A 808 -0.85 8.19 -45.03
N ASN A 809 -1.42 9.34 -45.40
CA ASN A 809 -1.12 10.61 -44.74
C ASN A 809 -1.60 10.66 -43.29
N GLU A 810 -2.76 10.06 -42.99
CA GLU A 810 -3.29 9.97 -41.62
C GLU A 810 -2.38 9.08 -40.76
N GLN A 811 -1.93 7.94 -41.30
CA GLN A 811 -0.95 7.07 -40.66
C GLN A 811 0.42 7.77 -40.47
N VAL A 812 0.85 8.55 -41.46
CA VAL A 812 2.09 9.35 -41.36
C VAL A 812 1.93 10.46 -40.32
N GLN A 813 0.78 11.14 -40.24
CA GLN A 813 0.51 12.14 -39.22
C GLN A 813 0.49 11.53 -37.82
N GLU A 814 -0.11 10.37 -37.66
CA GLU A 814 -0.14 9.62 -36.39
C GLU A 814 1.28 9.20 -35.97
N LEU A 815 2.10 8.72 -36.92
CA LEU A 815 3.51 8.40 -36.68
C LEU A 815 4.35 9.65 -36.36
N ILE A 816 4.06 10.80 -36.97
CA ILE A 816 4.73 12.07 -36.66
C ILE A 816 4.35 12.53 -35.26
N GLN A 817 3.08 12.48 -34.89
CA GLN A 817 2.62 12.82 -33.54
C GLN A 817 3.28 11.92 -32.49
N ARG A 818 3.30 10.60 -32.74
CA ARG A 818 3.96 9.64 -31.85
C ARG A 818 5.46 9.90 -31.73
N ASN A 819 6.15 10.19 -32.83
CA ASN A 819 7.57 10.54 -32.78
C ASN A 819 7.82 11.86 -32.06
N ASN A 820 6.97 12.87 -32.26
CA ASN A 820 7.09 14.14 -31.53
C ASN A 820 6.98 13.93 -30.02
N VAL A 821 5.99 13.15 -29.57
CA VAL A 821 5.83 12.81 -28.15
C VAL A 821 7.05 12.04 -27.61
N LEU A 822 7.57 11.09 -28.37
CA LEU A 822 8.77 10.34 -27.98
C LEU A 822 10.01 11.22 -27.92
N VAL A 823 10.16 12.15 -28.86
CA VAL A 823 11.28 13.11 -28.89
C VAL A 823 11.16 14.06 -27.71
N GLU A 824 9.97 14.61 -27.44
CA GLU A 824 9.72 15.51 -26.31
C GLU A 824 10.01 14.80 -24.97
N ALA A 825 9.46 13.60 -24.77
CA ALA A 825 9.74 12.79 -23.59
C ALA A 825 11.23 12.43 -23.45
N ALA A 826 11.93 12.13 -24.55
CA ALA A 826 13.36 11.90 -24.54
C ALA A 826 14.15 13.18 -24.22
N THR A 827 13.73 14.34 -24.75
CA THR A 827 14.37 15.62 -24.44
C THR A 827 14.19 16.02 -22.99
N ASP A 828 13.00 15.79 -22.41
CA ASP A 828 12.75 16.06 -21.00
C ASP A 828 13.51 15.09 -20.11
N ARG A 829 13.64 13.82 -20.50
CA ARG A 829 14.47 12.84 -19.80
C ARG A 829 15.94 13.23 -19.84
N LEU A 830 16.46 13.71 -20.98
CA LEU A 830 17.83 14.20 -21.10
C LEU A 830 18.07 15.48 -20.28
N ARG A 831 17.08 16.38 -20.21
CA ARG A 831 17.13 17.58 -19.36
C ARG A 831 17.14 17.22 -17.87
N ARG A 832 16.30 16.27 -17.44
CA ARG A 832 16.31 15.74 -16.06
C ARG A 832 17.66 15.10 -15.71
N LEU A 833 18.36 14.54 -16.70
CA LEU A 833 19.73 14.01 -16.56
C LEU A 833 20.83 15.08 -16.68
N GLY A 834 20.49 16.37 -16.72
CA GLY A 834 21.44 17.48 -16.74
C GLY A 834 22.09 17.78 -18.10
N VAL A 835 21.61 17.15 -19.18
CA VAL A 835 22.12 17.40 -20.54
C VAL A 835 21.43 18.64 -21.13
N ASN A 836 22.23 19.68 -21.39
CA ASN A 836 21.73 20.94 -21.95
C ASN A 836 21.41 20.78 -23.45
N VAL A 837 20.16 20.41 -23.76
CA VAL A 837 19.66 20.33 -25.14
C VAL A 837 19.15 21.71 -25.57
N PRO A 838 19.75 22.35 -26.61
CA PRO A 838 19.32 23.67 -27.05
C PRO A 838 17.90 23.63 -27.62
N VAL A 839 17.06 24.56 -27.18
CA VAL A 839 15.70 24.74 -27.70
C VAL A 839 15.83 25.31 -29.12
N GLU A 840 15.47 24.54 -30.14
CA GLU A 840 15.16 25.14 -31.44
C GLU A 840 13.91 26.00 -31.24
N ALA A 841 14.11 27.32 -31.17
CA ALA A 841 13.00 28.26 -31.25
C ALA A 841 12.37 28.10 -32.63
N GLY A 842 11.15 27.54 -32.66
CA GLY A 842 10.39 27.34 -33.89
C GLY A 842 10.36 28.61 -34.75
N SER A 843 10.71 28.44 -36.02
CA SER A 843 10.53 29.40 -37.10
C SER A 843 9.06 29.50 -37.52
#